data_AF-A0A9E3VNV6-F1
#
_entry.id   AF-A0A9E3VNV6-F1
#
_cell.length_a   1.000
_cell.length_b   1.000
_cell.length_c   1.000
_cell.angle_alpha   90.00
_cell.angle_beta   90.00
_cell.angle_gamma   90.00
#
_symmetry.space_group_name_H-M   'P 1'
#
loop_
_entity.id
_entity.type
_entity.pdbx_description
1 polymer ?
#
loop_
_entity_poly.entity_id
_entity_poly.type
_entity_poly.pdbx_seq_one_letter_code
_entity_poly.pdbx_strand_id
1 'polypeptide(L)'
;MIVETGGNVRTVSVSKTASYAIALFAWAETFILVGIQYNWALTKSYPISTENWWSGLAALTPFLVLLVVGLPASALRFRTTLVRLEPVLHLTASALLFVLVLLTATYDPFDMLVPFSWPFHIWAIAMTFVLLANMARQQRQRFELPSSGPAEPRWRMVVVSVLIGGIVLGTAVSLNSPAWYWAVSLVAHAIMAPYAARLPLTPVVSVPLRQRALRGACSLFETIALGLIVLVVSMRLAKAQLILGTLETKYIEMFQVYVSGWFLAGVVVAVLAKRLKIGWAAYAVAVACACLFVDISTTPMLPALLGYALAAMFLASGRLTTLGYAVSSLILTAVWILTVAAFAFSGMLSSDGMAKDMATTIMANDQNATLAAFAIAVVLALIVRFTAPGGAPGFVEAPRARRRAVMLAYAGVALLSVAPSLYVLAVHSAPPLRIKAAAQIPVKEPAGLCHAGYSKSDDEYALLEQLGASVLRIDFRWDGIQPNPDTWNYEDKDAYVAAAESHGKKVLAILDFDNNAVEQDPIGKERGVYIAPQDVPLFLEYVRRTVTRYKDRIYAWEIWNEPSLPRFWNGPSEEFSSLAKQVAETLHEIDPNLRVVGTPMHGPMGVWTPHLSEELYAAGAMTYVDYPNLHMYIANPRGYPNEFAKYLALKSKYDHPGPLWITELGDPDGGSYPWRQSPDDLAQHVIKSYVTATSYGVEQLIWFTYEDPTIESQREHRIDSEGFFGLIGPGRQWKPAAHAFSLFNTTCTNSMLSPGLVKRSGGLTARQVRTALYRRDNGDSTLILWYEPTLSGQESVRVALNFENIDGSPVEHDIGSAYTKEFLDSTLDVSERPTVITYHAADPDAPVHVMVKSAVTDTTLMVMLGIAVLASAAACVTTRRA
;
A
#
# COMPACT_ATOMS: atom_id res chain seq x y z
N MET A 1 42.68 18.21 -29.61
CA MET A 1 43.57 18.32 -30.79
C MET A 1 42.94 17.58 -31.97
N ILE A 2 42.70 18.29 -33.07
CA ILE A 2 42.33 17.69 -34.36
C ILE A 2 43.66 17.32 -35.04
N VAL A 3 43.87 16.04 -35.28
CA VAL A 3 44.85 15.57 -36.26
C VAL A 3 44.04 14.84 -37.32
N GLU A 4 43.80 15.51 -38.44
CA GLU A 4 43.38 14.87 -39.67
C GLU A 4 44.58 14.13 -40.25
N THR A 5 44.55 12.81 -40.22
CA THR A 5 45.17 12.00 -41.26
C THR A 5 44.24 10.84 -41.59
N GLY A 6 44.02 10.67 -42.91
CA GLY A 6 43.13 9.75 -43.59
C GLY A 6 42.61 8.52 -42.86
N GLY A 7 41.29 8.39 -42.83
CA GLY A 7 40.59 7.16 -42.50
C GLY A 7 39.19 7.49 -41.98
N ASN A 8 38.17 7.31 -42.84
CA ASN A 8 36.75 7.46 -42.57
C ASN A 8 36.38 7.43 -41.08
N VAL A 9 36.24 8.62 -40.47
CA VAL A 9 35.50 8.74 -39.22
C VAL A 9 34.05 8.47 -39.60
N ARG A 10 33.61 7.21 -39.46
CA ARG A 10 32.19 6.92 -39.32
C ARG A 10 31.76 7.58 -38.02
N THR A 11 31.41 8.86 -38.09
CA THR A 11 30.54 9.47 -37.08
C THR A 11 29.27 8.64 -37.14
N VAL A 12 29.07 7.80 -36.13
CA VAL A 12 27.75 7.19 -35.91
C VAL A 12 26.83 8.38 -35.67
N SER A 13 26.16 8.85 -36.73
CA SER A 13 25.21 9.94 -36.61
C SER A 13 24.02 9.37 -35.88
N VAL A 14 24.07 9.46 -34.57
CA VAL A 14 22.93 9.13 -33.74
C VAL A 14 21.81 10.10 -34.10
N SER A 15 20.65 9.58 -34.48
CA SER A 15 19.53 10.46 -34.85
C SER A 15 19.18 11.31 -33.63
N LYS A 16 19.06 12.63 -33.84
CA LYS A 16 18.60 13.57 -32.79
C LYS A 16 17.29 13.05 -32.17
N THR A 17 16.45 12.44 -32.99
CA THR A 17 15.20 11.76 -32.66
C THR A 17 15.35 10.72 -31.56
N ALA A 18 16.31 9.79 -31.67
CA ALA A 18 16.57 8.78 -30.63
C ALA A 18 17.06 9.43 -29.33
N SER A 19 17.95 10.41 -29.41
CA SER A 19 18.49 11.13 -28.23
C SER A 19 17.39 11.86 -27.45
N TYR A 20 16.43 12.50 -28.14
CA TYR A 20 15.28 13.18 -27.53
C TYR A 20 14.22 12.22 -26.99
N ALA A 21 13.92 11.12 -27.69
CA ALA A 21 12.98 10.11 -27.21
C ALA A 21 13.46 9.47 -25.91
N ILE A 22 14.75 9.11 -25.84
CA ILE A 22 15.41 8.61 -24.62
C ILE A 22 15.33 9.62 -23.49
N ALA A 23 15.51 10.91 -23.79
CA ALA A 23 15.43 11.98 -22.79
C ALA A 23 14.03 12.17 -22.23
N LEU A 24 13.00 12.07 -23.08
CA LEU A 24 11.61 12.12 -22.65
C LEU A 24 11.26 10.90 -21.80
N PHE A 25 11.71 9.70 -22.19
CA PHE A 25 11.51 8.49 -21.40
C PHE A 25 12.14 8.63 -20.01
N ALA A 26 13.44 8.94 -19.93
CA ALA A 26 14.16 9.10 -18.66
C ALA A 26 13.53 10.18 -17.76
N TRP A 27 12.97 11.24 -18.35
CA TRP A 27 12.26 12.27 -17.60
C TRP A 27 10.89 11.80 -17.12
N ALA A 28 10.10 11.17 -17.99
CA ALA A 28 8.80 10.63 -17.63
C ALA A 28 8.95 9.60 -16.52
N GLU A 29 9.97 8.75 -16.64
CA GLU A 29 10.41 7.81 -15.62
C GLU A 29 10.72 8.55 -14.29
N THR A 30 11.55 9.59 -14.27
CA THR A 30 11.77 10.35 -13.03
C THR A 30 10.51 11.01 -12.45
N PHE A 31 9.57 11.47 -13.29
CA PHE A 31 8.42 12.24 -12.84
C PHE A 31 7.23 11.40 -12.38
N ILE A 32 7.01 10.26 -13.02
CA ILE A 32 5.87 9.39 -12.76
C ILE A 32 6.23 8.31 -11.75
N LEU A 33 7.46 7.81 -11.76
CA LEU A 33 7.86 6.75 -10.84
C LEU A 33 8.09 7.18 -9.42
N VAL A 34 8.52 8.42 -9.24
CA VAL A 34 8.59 8.99 -7.90
C VAL A 34 7.20 8.99 -7.29
N GLY A 35 6.15 9.40 -8.03
CA GLY A 35 4.77 9.32 -7.57
C GLY A 35 4.28 7.88 -7.31
N ILE A 36 4.62 6.95 -8.20
CA ILE A 36 4.28 5.52 -8.06
C ILE A 36 5.02 4.88 -6.86
N GLN A 37 6.29 5.24 -6.60
CA GLN A 37 7.07 4.80 -5.45
C GLN A 37 6.36 5.16 -4.14
N TYR A 38 5.76 6.36 -4.04
CA TYR A 38 5.02 6.76 -2.85
C TYR A 38 3.71 6.02 -2.70
N ASN A 39 3.00 5.76 -3.80
CA ASN A 39 1.80 4.94 -3.70
C ASN A 39 2.11 3.57 -3.14
N TRP A 40 3.02 2.81 -3.76
CA TRP A 40 3.32 1.45 -3.31
C TRP A 40 3.94 1.41 -1.92
N ALA A 41 4.73 2.43 -1.54
CA ALA A 41 5.26 2.56 -0.18
C ALA A 41 4.16 2.84 0.85
N LEU A 42 3.08 3.55 0.48
CA LEU A 42 2.01 3.99 1.39
C LEU A 42 0.78 3.07 1.37
N THR A 43 0.53 2.33 0.29
CA THR A 43 -0.54 1.33 0.19
C THR A 43 -0.06 -0.01 0.76
N LYS A 44 -0.52 -0.33 1.97
CA LYS A 44 -0.16 -1.55 2.71
C LYS A 44 -0.60 -2.86 2.03
N SER A 45 -1.47 -2.78 1.03
CA SER A 45 -2.05 -3.89 0.26
C SER A 45 -1.14 -4.43 -0.86
N TYR A 46 -0.02 -3.77 -1.17
CA TYR A 46 0.93 -4.22 -2.20
C TYR A 46 2.18 -4.87 -1.59
N PRO A 47 2.86 -5.80 -2.32
CA PRO A 47 4.06 -6.52 -1.85
C PRO A 47 5.31 -5.63 -1.69
N ILE A 48 5.15 -4.31 -1.66
CA ILE A 48 6.22 -3.30 -1.67
C ILE A 48 5.91 -2.18 -0.65
N SER A 49 5.14 -2.50 0.40
CA SER A 49 4.75 -1.50 1.39
C SER A 49 5.85 -1.20 2.40
N THR A 50 5.86 0.01 2.94
CA THR A 50 6.75 0.37 4.05
C THR A 50 6.18 -0.19 5.35
N GLU A 51 7.02 -0.85 6.16
CA GLU A 51 6.61 -1.59 7.37
C GLU A 51 6.90 -0.83 8.69
N ASN A 52 7.52 0.36 8.61
CA ASN A 52 7.76 1.27 9.73
C ASN A 52 8.38 2.60 9.25
N TRP A 53 8.59 3.56 10.17
CA TRP A 53 9.32 4.81 9.90
C TRP A 53 10.70 4.58 9.26
N TRP A 54 11.39 3.48 9.61
CA TRP A 54 12.68 3.10 9.03
C TRP A 54 12.60 2.68 7.57
N SER A 55 11.50 2.05 7.16
CA SER A 55 11.19 1.80 5.76
C SER A 55 10.94 3.11 5.00
N GLY A 56 10.42 4.15 5.68
CA GLY A 56 10.38 5.52 5.17
C GLY A 56 11.78 6.10 4.86
N LEU A 57 12.80 5.79 5.67
CA LEU A 57 14.19 6.16 5.38
C LEU A 57 14.70 5.46 4.10
N ALA A 58 14.38 4.18 3.92
CA ALA A 58 14.68 3.46 2.69
C ALA A 58 13.95 4.06 1.48
N ALA A 59 12.71 4.54 1.63
CA ALA A 59 11.99 5.28 0.58
C ALA A 59 12.70 6.59 0.19
N LEU A 60 13.32 7.27 1.16
CA LEU A 60 14.04 8.53 0.94
C LEU A 60 15.46 8.34 0.39
N THR A 61 16.03 7.13 0.54
CA THR A 61 17.42 6.81 0.16
C THR A 61 17.76 7.20 -1.29
N PRO A 62 16.93 6.91 -2.32
CA PRO A 62 17.23 7.30 -3.70
C PRO A 62 17.49 8.80 -3.87
N PHE A 63 16.72 9.64 -3.16
CA PHE A 63 16.81 11.09 -3.26
C PHE A 63 17.99 11.66 -2.48
N LEU A 64 18.28 11.10 -1.30
CA LEU A 64 19.46 11.46 -0.52
C LEU A 64 20.74 11.13 -1.29
N VAL A 65 20.81 9.95 -1.90
CA VAL A 65 21.95 9.56 -2.77
C VAL A 65 22.05 10.49 -3.97
N LEU A 66 20.93 10.84 -4.61
CA LEU A 66 20.90 11.77 -5.74
C LEU A 66 21.47 13.16 -5.35
N LEU A 67 21.15 13.67 -4.16
CA LEU A 67 21.70 14.93 -3.63
C LEU A 67 23.20 14.82 -3.35
N VAL A 68 23.63 13.75 -2.66
CA VAL A 68 25.04 13.49 -2.33
C VAL A 68 25.90 13.38 -3.58
N VAL A 69 25.40 12.75 -4.66
CA VAL A 69 26.09 12.66 -5.95
C VAL A 69 25.98 13.97 -6.75
N GLY A 70 24.84 14.65 -6.67
CA GLY A 70 24.56 15.87 -7.43
C GLY A 70 25.40 17.09 -7.00
N LEU A 71 25.69 17.21 -5.70
CA LEU A 71 26.50 18.28 -5.11
C LEU A 71 27.93 18.33 -5.72
N PRO A 72 28.76 17.25 -5.65
CA PRO A 72 30.08 17.23 -6.27
C PRO A 72 30.05 17.32 -7.80
N ALA A 73 29.01 16.78 -8.46
CA ALA A 73 28.88 16.76 -9.91
C ALA A 73 28.66 18.15 -10.54
N SER A 74 28.48 19.19 -9.72
CA SER A 74 28.62 20.59 -10.14
C SER A 74 30.02 20.90 -10.70
N ALA A 75 31.07 20.24 -10.17
CA ALA A 75 32.43 20.33 -10.67
C ALA A 75 32.67 19.45 -11.91
N LEU A 76 33.42 19.99 -12.88
CA LEU A 76 33.62 19.36 -14.20
C LEU A 76 34.26 17.95 -14.12
N ARG A 77 35.19 17.74 -13.17
CA ARG A 77 35.85 16.44 -12.97
C ARG A 77 34.86 15.36 -12.53
N PHE A 78 34.05 15.65 -11.50
CA PHE A 78 33.04 14.73 -10.99
C PHE A 78 31.91 14.50 -12.00
N ARG A 79 31.49 15.54 -12.73
CA ARG A 79 30.53 15.40 -13.82
C ARG A 79 31.01 14.43 -14.90
N THR A 80 32.28 14.52 -15.28
CA THR A 80 32.85 13.62 -16.30
C THR A 80 32.91 12.19 -15.79
N THR A 81 33.21 11.98 -14.51
CA THR A 81 33.12 10.67 -13.85
C THR A 81 31.69 10.12 -13.87
N LEU A 82 30.69 10.95 -13.53
CA LEU A 82 29.27 10.58 -13.51
C LEU A 82 28.77 10.15 -14.91
N VAL A 83 29.08 10.92 -15.96
CA VAL A 83 28.67 10.54 -17.33
C VAL A 83 29.33 9.23 -17.79
N ARG A 84 30.56 8.95 -17.34
CA ARG A 84 31.22 7.67 -17.62
C ARG A 84 30.63 6.49 -16.85
N LEU A 85 29.95 6.74 -15.73
CA LEU A 85 29.23 5.71 -14.99
C LEU A 85 27.90 5.33 -15.64
N GLU A 86 27.32 6.19 -16.47
CA GLU A 86 25.99 6.01 -17.06
C GLU A 86 25.70 4.60 -17.62
N PRO A 87 26.58 3.95 -18.42
CA PRO A 87 26.28 2.60 -18.92
C PRO A 87 26.14 1.57 -17.79
N VAL A 88 26.99 1.65 -16.77
CA VAL A 88 26.98 0.73 -15.62
C VAL A 88 25.78 1.00 -14.72
N LEU A 89 25.38 2.27 -14.57
CA LEU A 89 24.18 2.65 -13.84
C LEU A 89 22.93 2.08 -14.52
N HIS A 90 22.80 2.19 -15.85
CA HIS A 90 21.70 1.57 -16.59
C HIS A 90 21.69 0.04 -16.48
N LEU A 91 22.84 -0.62 -16.58
CA LEU A 91 22.94 -2.09 -16.41
C LEU A 91 22.55 -2.53 -15.00
N THR A 92 22.99 -1.80 -13.98
CA THR A 92 22.65 -2.12 -12.57
C THR A 92 21.15 -1.93 -12.32
N ALA A 93 20.58 -0.82 -12.81
CA ALA A 93 19.13 -0.59 -12.76
C ALA A 93 18.34 -1.72 -13.44
N SER A 94 18.73 -2.11 -14.66
CA SER A 94 18.10 -3.21 -15.39
C SER A 94 18.22 -4.54 -14.63
N ALA A 95 19.38 -4.88 -14.08
CA ALA A 95 19.53 -6.12 -13.31
C ALA A 95 18.64 -6.16 -12.06
N LEU A 96 18.51 -5.05 -11.33
CA LEU A 96 17.64 -4.98 -10.14
C LEU A 96 16.15 -5.02 -10.51
N LEU A 97 15.74 -4.35 -11.59
CA LEU A 97 14.37 -4.43 -12.10
C LEU A 97 14.03 -5.85 -12.57
N PHE A 98 14.99 -6.59 -13.13
CA PHE A 98 14.79 -7.99 -13.50
C PHE A 98 14.51 -8.86 -12.27
N VAL A 99 15.29 -8.66 -11.20
CA VAL A 99 15.07 -9.35 -9.92
C VAL A 99 13.67 -9.03 -9.38
N LEU A 100 13.21 -7.78 -9.46
CA LEU A 100 11.87 -7.39 -9.02
C LEU A 100 10.75 -8.07 -9.82
N VAL A 101 10.84 -8.09 -11.16
CA VAL A 101 9.85 -8.78 -12.01
C VAL A 101 9.86 -10.28 -11.74
N LEU A 102 11.03 -10.89 -11.56
CA LEU A 102 11.15 -12.31 -11.23
C LEU A 102 10.55 -12.60 -9.85
N LEU A 103 10.85 -11.77 -8.86
CA LEU A 103 10.25 -11.86 -7.52
C LEU A 103 8.74 -11.78 -7.63
N THR A 104 8.17 -10.75 -8.27
CA THR A 104 6.70 -10.65 -8.42
C THR A 104 6.08 -11.82 -9.17
N ALA A 105 6.74 -12.34 -10.20
CA ALA A 105 6.26 -13.51 -10.94
C ALA A 105 6.34 -14.82 -10.13
N THR A 106 7.23 -14.87 -9.14
CA THR A 106 7.44 -16.05 -8.28
C THR A 106 6.83 -15.92 -6.89
N TYR A 107 6.41 -14.72 -6.51
CA TYR A 107 5.87 -14.39 -5.21
C TYR A 107 4.47 -14.98 -5.04
N ASP A 108 4.31 -15.81 -4.01
CA ASP A 108 3.00 -16.21 -3.51
C ASP A 108 2.80 -15.50 -2.15
N PRO A 109 1.87 -14.53 -2.04
CA PRO A 109 1.61 -13.85 -0.78
C PRO A 109 1.05 -14.76 0.32
N PHE A 110 0.66 -16.01 0.01
CA PHE A 110 0.16 -17.00 0.96
C PHE A 110 1.18 -18.10 1.29
N ASP A 111 2.31 -18.15 0.57
CA ASP A 111 3.48 -18.97 0.88
C ASP A 111 4.71 -18.05 0.97
N MET A 112 4.79 -17.34 2.10
CA MET A 112 5.76 -16.28 2.32
C MET A 112 7.16 -16.84 2.58
N LEU A 113 7.81 -17.32 1.53
CA LEU A 113 9.23 -17.67 1.56
C LEU A 113 10.14 -16.43 1.68
N VAL A 114 9.65 -15.26 1.26
CA VAL A 114 10.36 -13.97 1.25
C VAL A 114 9.52 -12.93 2.00
N PRO A 115 10.06 -12.22 2.99
CA PRO A 115 9.32 -11.17 3.70
C PRO A 115 8.84 -10.05 2.77
N PHE A 116 7.66 -9.48 3.05
CA PHE A 116 7.03 -8.46 2.20
C PHE A 116 7.84 -7.17 2.04
N SER A 117 8.66 -6.80 3.01
CA SER A 117 9.52 -5.60 2.91
C SER A 117 10.68 -5.77 1.91
N TRP A 118 11.04 -6.99 1.52
CA TRP A 118 12.22 -7.22 0.66
C TRP A 118 12.08 -6.64 -0.76
N PRO A 119 10.97 -6.89 -1.49
CA PRO A 119 10.75 -6.22 -2.77
C PRO A 119 10.82 -4.70 -2.67
N PHE A 120 10.34 -4.10 -1.57
CA PHE A 120 10.46 -2.66 -1.33
C PHE A 120 11.92 -2.19 -1.23
N HIS A 121 12.76 -2.89 -0.48
CA HIS A 121 14.18 -2.56 -0.38
C HIS A 121 14.91 -2.72 -1.71
N ILE A 122 14.64 -3.80 -2.46
CA ILE A 122 15.22 -4.01 -3.78
C ILE A 122 14.75 -2.90 -4.75
N TRP A 123 13.48 -2.51 -4.68
CA TRP A 123 12.93 -1.39 -5.44
C TRP A 123 13.58 -0.05 -5.10
N ALA A 124 13.75 0.29 -3.82
CA ALA A 124 14.43 1.51 -3.41
C ALA A 124 15.87 1.56 -3.95
N ILE A 125 16.60 0.44 -3.90
CA ILE A 125 17.94 0.35 -4.47
C ILE A 125 17.88 0.53 -6.00
N ALA A 126 16.98 -0.19 -6.69
CA ALA A 126 16.79 -0.09 -8.15
C ALA A 126 16.51 1.35 -8.58
N MET A 127 15.61 2.02 -7.88
CA MET A 127 15.21 3.40 -8.13
C MET A 127 16.39 4.37 -7.99
N THR A 128 17.28 4.14 -7.02
CA THR A 128 18.51 4.93 -6.88
C THR A 128 19.35 4.87 -8.16
N PHE A 129 19.54 3.68 -8.72
CA PHE A 129 20.29 3.50 -9.96
C PHE A 129 19.56 4.06 -11.19
N VAL A 130 18.23 3.94 -11.25
CA VAL A 130 17.40 4.56 -12.30
C VAL A 130 17.59 6.08 -12.30
N LEU A 131 17.40 6.74 -11.15
CA LEU A 131 17.53 8.18 -11.02
C LEU A 131 18.95 8.69 -11.32
N LEU A 132 19.97 7.95 -10.87
CA LEU A 132 21.36 8.29 -11.16
C LEU A 132 21.71 8.11 -12.64
N ALA A 133 21.20 7.06 -13.29
CA ALA A 133 21.36 6.86 -14.73
C ALA A 133 20.70 8.00 -15.52
N ASN A 134 19.49 8.39 -15.13
CA ASN A 134 18.75 9.50 -15.75
C ASN A 134 19.46 10.85 -15.53
N MET A 135 20.01 11.09 -14.33
CA MET A 135 20.85 12.27 -14.06
C MET A 135 22.13 12.27 -14.91
N ALA A 136 22.83 11.13 -15.01
CA ALA A 136 24.05 11.01 -15.81
C ALA A 136 23.77 11.28 -17.30
N ARG A 137 22.67 10.72 -17.81
CA ARG A 137 22.16 10.95 -19.18
C ARG A 137 21.84 12.42 -19.43
N GLN A 138 21.16 13.08 -18.49
CA GLN A 138 20.87 14.51 -18.58
C GLN A 138 22.16 15.34 -18.61
N GLN A 139 23.18 14.96 -17.85
CA GLN A 139 24.49 15.63 -17.92
C GLN A 139 25.17 15.37 -19.26
N ARG A 140 25.06 14.16 -19.83
CA ARG A 140 25.63 13.82 -21.15
C ARG A 140 25.13 14.71 -22.27
N GLN A 141 23.85 15.07 -22.28
CA GLN A 141 23.29 15.97 -23.31
C GLN A 141 24.02 17.31 -23.42
N ARG A 142 24.76 17.71 -22.38
CA ARG A 142 25.57 18.94 -22.35
C ARG A 142 26.94 18.78 -22.96
N PHE A 143 27.39 17.54 -23.11
CA PHE A 143 28.63 17.17 -23.80
C PHE A 143 28.37 16.94 -25.29
N GLU A 144 27.16 16.59 -25.71
CA GLU A 144 26.77 16.41 -27.13
C GLU A 144 26.82 17.77 -27.88
N LEU A 145 27.65 17.87 -28.92
CA LEU A 145 27.68 19.03 -29.83
C LEU A 145 26.43 19.03 -30.74
N PRO A 146 25.86 20.19 -31.09
CA PRO A 146 24.81 20.25 -32.10
C PRO A 146 25.34 19.73 -33.44
N SER A 147 24.80 18.61 -33.92
CA SER A 147 25.21 18.05 -35.21
C SER A 147 24.87 18.98 -36.37
N SER A 148 25.77 19.04 -37.36
CA SER A 148 25.77 19.90 -38.55
C SER A 148 24.75 19.53 -39.65
N GLY A 149 23.82 18.61 -39.40
CA GLY A 149 22.77 18.23 -40.36
C GLY A 149 21.51 19.11 -40.29
N PRO A 150 20.67 19.14 -41.35
CA PRO A 150 19.41 19.88 -41.36
C PRO A 150 18.54 19.47 -40.17
N ALA A 151 18.00 20.46 -39.47
CA ALA A 151 17.23 20.23 -38.26
C ALA A 151 15.89 19.56 -38.61
N GLU A 152 15.71 18.30 -38.21
CA GLU A 152 14.36 17.71 -38.24
C GLU A 152 13.38 18.60 -37.44
N PRO A 153 12.13 18.79 -37.91
CA PRO A 153 11.17 19.63 -37.22
C PRO A 153 10.84 19.05 -35.85
N ARG A 154 11.28 19.76 -34.80
CA ARG A 154 11.15 19.38 -33.39
C ARG A 154 9.74 19.00 -32.95
N TRP A 155 8.69 19.44 -33.65
CA TRP A 155 7.29 19.17 -33.31
C TRP A 155 6.82 17.76 -33.71
N ARG A 156 7.31 17.17 -34.82
CA ARG A 156 6.94 15.80 -35.25
C ARG A 156 7.45 14.75 -34.26
N MET A 157 8.64 14.99 -33.71
CA MET A 157 9.31 14.10 -32.76
C MET A 157 8.65 14.15 -31.38
N VAL A 158 8.11 15.31 -30.98
CA VAL A 158 7.31 15.44 -29.78
C VAL A 158 6.00 14.67 -29.89
N VAL A 159 5.34 14.68 -31.04
CA VAL A 159 4.12 13.88 -31.28
C VAL A 159 4.40 12.38 -31.15
N VAL A 160 5.46 11.87 -31.77
CA VAL A 160 5.85 10.44 -31.66
C VAL A 160 6.25 10.07 -30.23
N SER A 161 6.97 10.95 -29.52
CA SER A 161 7.41 10.69 -28.15
C SER A 161 6.26 10.82 -27.14
N VAL A 162 5.27 11.68 -27.40
CA VAL A 162 4.01 11.77 -26.64
C VAL A 162 3.11 10.57 -26.91
N LEU A 163 3.09 10.04 -28.14
CA LEU A 163 2.40 8.79 -28.47
C LEU A 163 3.06 7.59 -27.78
N ILE A 164 4.38 7.42 -27.88
CA ILE A 164 5.09 6.31 -27.23
C ILE A 164 5.08 6.45 -25.71
N GLY A 165 5.37 7.65 -25.19
CA GLY A 165 5.32 7.95 -23.76
C GLY A 165 3.91 7.83 -23.18
N GLY A 166 2.89 8.29 -23.91
CA GLY A 166 1.48 8.18 -23.53
C GLY A 166 0.94 6.75 -23.64
N ILE A 167 1.41 5.95 -24.59
CA ILE A 167 1.11 4.51 -24.66
C ILE A 167 1.81 3.80 -23.49
N VAL A 168 3.12 4.01 -23.27
CA VAL A 168 3.85 3.39 -22.17
C VAL A 168 3.27 3.76 -20.80
N LEU A 169 2.96 5.04 -20.58
CA LEU A 169 2.29 5.50 -19.37
C LEU A 169 0.87 4.98 -19.28
N GLY A 170 0.09 5.11 -20.34
CA GLY A 170 -1.30 4.67 -20.37
C GLY A 170 -1.42 3.19 -20.09
N THR A 171 -0.51 2.37 -20.62
CA THR A 171 -0.47 0.92 -20.39
C THR A 171 0.03 0.59 -18.97
N ALA A 172 1.07 1.28 -18.46
CA ALA A 172 1.56 1.05 -17.09
C ALA A 172 0.55 1.47 -16.01
N VAL A 173 -0.24 2.50 -16.29
CA VAL A 173 -1.25 3.06 -15.38
C VAL A 173 -2.57 2.27 -15.45
N SER A 174 -3.01 1.87 -16.64
CA SER A 174 -4.27 1.11 -16.81
C SER A 174 -4.18 -0.33 -16.31
N LEU A 175 -2.98 -0.92 -16.26
CA LEU A 175 -2.81 -2.32 -15.85
C LEU A 175 -2.66 -2.52 -14.33
N ASN A 176 -2.66 -1.44 -13.53
CA ASN A 176 -2.63 -1.46 -12.05
C ASN A 176 -1.61 -2.46 -11.45
N SER A 177 -0.46 -2.67 -12.11
CA SER A 177 0.50 -3.72 -11.75
C SER A 177 1.95 -3.22 -11.84
N PRO A 178 2.72 -3.29 -10.74
CA PRO A 178 4.14 -2.92 -10.71
C PRO A 178 4.99 -3.67 -11.72
N ALA A 179 4.66 -4.95 -11.99
CA ALA A 179 5.46 -5.83 -12.82
C ALA A 179 5.55 -5.35 -14.28
N TRP A 180 4.46 -4.85 -14.85
CA TRP A 180 4.44 -4.30 -16.20
C TRP A 180 5.31 -3.06 -16.32
N TYR A 181 5.20 -2.18 -15.33
CA TYR A 181 6.02 -1.00 -15.28
C TYR A 181 7.52 -1.36 -15.18
N TRP A 182 7.88 -2.24 -14.25
CA TRP A 182 9.26 -2.70 -14.09
C TRP A 182 9.78 -3.34 -15.37
N ALA A 183 8.97 -4.13 -16.08
CA ALA A 183 9.34 -4.74 -17.35
C ALA A 183 9.64 -3.69 -18.44
N VAL A 184 8.85 -2.61 -18.52
CA VAL A 184 9.11 -1.53 -19.49
C VAL A 184 10.39 -0.75 -19.15
N SER A 185 10.57 -0.36 -17.88
CA SER A 185 11.78 0.34 -17.43
C SER A 185 13.03 -0.52 -17.60
N LEU A 186 12.96 -1.79 -17.23
CA LEU A 186 13.98 -2.81 -17.46
C LEU A 186 14.47 -2.83 -18.91
N VAL A 187 13.53 -2.94 -19.88
CA VAL A 187 13.85 -2.95 -21.33
C VAL A 187 14.48 -1.63 -21.75
N ALA A 188 13.93 -0.50 -21.32
CA ALA A 188 14.46 0.82 -21.67
C ALA A 188 15.91 1.01 -21.17
N HIS A 189 16.20 0.65 -19.91
CA HIS A 189 17.54 0.69 -19.33
C HIS A 189 18.50 -0.28 -20.03
N ALA A 190 18.05 -1.49 -20.39
CA ALA A 190 18.86 -2.44 -21.15
C ALA A 190 19.26 -1.89 -22.54
N ILE A 191 18.38 -1.14 -23.20
CA ILE A 191 18.66 -0.48 -24.49
C ILE A 191 19.56 0.75 -24.31
N MET A 192 19.36 1.55 -23.26
CA MET A 192 20.13 2.76 -22.99
C MET A 192 21.60 2.48 -22.63
N ALA A 193 21.89 1.38 -21.93
CA ALA A 193 23.24 1.00 -21.54
C ALA A 193 24.25 0.92 -22.71
N PRO A 194 24.04 0.12 -23.78
CA PRO A 194 24.98 0.03 -24.90
C PRO A 194 25.00 1.30 -25.74
N TYR A 195 23.88 2.03 -25.81
CA TYR A 195 23.82 3.34 -26.45
C TYR A 195 24.75 4.35 -25.75
N ALA A 196 24.69 4.40 -24.42
CA ALA A 196 25.56 5.23 -23.60
C ALA A 196 27.04 4.81 -23.68
N ALA A 197 27.35 3.53 -23.88
CA ALA A 197 28.73 3.08 -23.99
C ALA A 197 29.42 3.48 -25.31
N ARG A 198 28.66 3.62 -26.40
CA ARG A 198 29.19 3.88 -27.76
C ARG A 198 29.39 5.36 -28.10
N LEU A 199 28.86 6.27 -27.28
CA LEU A 199 28.89 7.70 -27.56
C LEU A 199 30.19 8.36 -27.06
N PRO A 200 30.96 9.04 -27.92
CA PRO A 200 32.17 9.74 -27.51
C PRO A 200 31.84 10.96 -26.63
N LEU A 201 32.67 11.22 -25.62
CA LEU A 201 32.62 12.45 -24.83
C LEU A 201 33.29 13.59 -25.61
N THR A 202 32.49 14.41 -26.30
CA THR A 202 32.99 15.58 -27.04
C THR A 202 33.34 16.77 -26.12
N PRO A 203 34.18 17.73 -26.58
CA PRO A 203 34.56 18.91 -25.82
C PRO A 203 33.34 19.74 -25.39
N VAL A 204 33.38 20.30 -24.18
CA VAL A 204 32.24 21.02 -23.59
C VAL A 204 32.20 22.46 -24.09
N VAL A 205 31.02 22.91 -24.49
CA VAL A 205 30.73 24.33 -24.70
C VAL A 205 30.77 25.04 -23.33
N SER A 206 31.83 25.79 -23.07
CA SER A 206 31.99 26.60 -21.86
C SER A 206 31.21 27.90 -21.99
N VAL A 207 30.03 27.91 -21.38
CA VAL A 207 29.31 29.14 -21.03
C VAL A 207 29.96 29.70 -19.75
N PRO A 208 30.15 31.04 -19.61
CA PRO A 208 30.68 31.65 -18.40
C PRO A 208 29.96 31.15 -17.13
N LEU A 209 30.72 30.88 -16.07
CA LEU A 209 30.22 30.21 -14.85
C LEU A 209 29.02 30.95 -14.23
N ARG A 210 29.07 32.29 -14.21
CA ARG A 210 27.99 33.16 -13.73
C ARG A 210 26.71 33.02 -14.57
N GLN A 211 26.84 33.00 -15.90
CA GLN A 211 25.70 32.85 -16.82
C GLN A 211 25.10 31.44 -16.75
N ARG A 212 25.93 30.41 -16.54
CA ARG A 212 25.48 29.04 -16.30
C ARG A 212 24.74 28.90 -14.97
N ALA A 213 25.23 29.54 -13.91
CA ALA A 213 24.57 29.57 -12.61
C ALA A 213 23.20 30.27 -12.67
N LEU A 214 23.12 31.45 -13.31
CA LEU A 214 21.87 32.20 -13.53
C LEU A 214 20.83 31.41 -14.34
N ARG A 215 21.23 30.80 -15.47
CA ARG A 215 20.33 29.96 -16.28
C ARG A 215 19.85 28.73 -15.51
N GLY A 216 20.72 28.10 -14.72
CA GLY A 216 20.39 26.98 -13.86
C GLY A 216 19.41 27.35 -12.75
N ALA A 217 19.65 28.48 -12.07
CA ALA A 217 18.77 29.00 -11.03
C ALA A 217 17.37 29.31 -11.58
N CYS A 218 17.27 30.00 -12.72
CA CYS A 218 15.98 30.24 -13.36
C CYS A 218 15.24 28.97 -13.73
N SER A 219 15.96 27.99 -14.29
CA SER A 219 15.36 26.70 -14.60
C SER A 219 14.82 25.99 -13.36
N LEU A 220 15.51 26.12 -12.23
CA LEU A 220 15.07 25.56 -10.95
C LEU A 220 13.81 26.26 -10.45
N PHE A 221 13.77 27.59 -10.45
CA PHE A 221 12.58 28.35 -10.07
C PHE A 221 11.38 28.10 -10.99
N GLU A 222 11.60 28.03 -12.30
CA GLU A 222 10.58 27.66 -13.29
C GLU A 222 10.01 26.27 -12.98
N THR A 223 10.88 25.32 -12.60
CA THR A 223 10.46 23.96 -12.19
C THR A 223 9.69 23.97 -10.88
N ILE A 224 10.10 24.77 -9.89
CA ILE A 224 9.40 24.91 -8.60
C ILE A 224 7.99 25.48 -8.82
N ALA A 225 7.87 26.56 -9.59
CA ALA A 225 6.58 27.18 -9.88
C ALA A 225 5.61 26.21 -10.56
N LEU A 226 6.10 25.44 -11.53
CA LEU A 226 5.29 24.41 -12.18
C LEU A 226 4.93 23.25 -11.26
N GLY A 227 5.84 22.85 -10.35
CA GLY A 227 5.56 21.86 -9.33
C GLY A 227 4.45 22.29 -8.38
N LEU A 228 4.37 23.59 -8.05
CA LEU A 228 3.27 24.15 -7.24
C LEU A 228 1.94 24.13 -8.00
N ILE A 229 1.94 24.39 -9.32
CA ILE A 229 0.72 24.22 -10.15
C ILE A 229 0.24 22.76 -10.11
N VAL A 230 1.17 21.80 -10.26
CA VAL A 230 0.86 20.37 -10.15
C VAL A 230 0.25 20.05 -8.78
N LEU A 231 0.85 20.55 -7.70
CA LEU A 231 0.35 20.35 -6.33
C LEU A 231 -1.07 20.88 -6.16
N VAL A 232 -1.32 22.13 -6.54
CA VAL A 232 -2.62 22.80 -6.37
C VAL A 232 -3.70 22.12 -7.21
N VAL A 233 -3.42 21.83 -8.48
CA VAL A 233 -4.36 21.13 -9.36
C VAL A 233 -4.68 19.74 -8.80
N SER A 234 -3.69 19.04 -8.26
CA SER A 234 -3.89 17.70 -7.69
C SER A 234 -4.67 17.73 -6.37
N MET A 235 -4.42 18.69 -5.48
CA MET A 235 -5.21 18.92 -4.27
C MET A 235 -6.67 19.27 -4.60
N ARG A 236 -6.89 20.04 -5.67
CA ARG A 236 -8.24 20.39 -6.13
C ARG A 236 -8.96 19.19 -6.74
N LEU A 237 -8.25 18.35 -7.52
CA LEU A 237 -8.78 17.07 -7.99
C LEU A 237 -9.15 16.15 -6.81
N ALA A 238 -8.34 16.11 -5.75
CA ALA A 238 -8.64 15.33 -4.54
C ALA A 238 -9.94 15.77 -3.84
N LYS A 239 -10.15 17.09 -3.70
CA LYS A 239 -11.39 17.67 -3.15
C LYS A 239 -12.61 17.35 -4.02
N ALA A 240 -12.39 17.39 -5.32
CA ALA A 240 -13.39 17.19 -6.36
C ALA A 240 -13.96 15.77 -6.39
N GLN A 241 -13.13 14.77 -6.08
CA GLN A 241 -13.49 13.36 -6.00
C GLN A 241 -14.07 13.02 -4.62
N LEU A 242 -15.11 13.74 -4.18
CA LEU A 242 -15.91 13.49 -2.96
C LEU A 242 -16.66 12.13 -2.98
N ILE A 243 -16.14 11.14 -3.69
CA ILE A 243 -16.69 9.82 -3.91
C ILE A 243 -16.25 8.89 -2.76
N LEU A 244 -17.21 8.09 -2.30
CA LEU A 244 -17.03 7.08 -1.26
C LEU A 244 -16.11 5.96 -1.80
N GLY A 245 -15.10 5.53 -1.03
CA GLY A 245 -14.17 4.44 -1.41
C GLY A 245 -12.84 4.44 -0.65
N THR A 246 -12.12 3.32 -0.72
CA THR A 246 -10.79 3.09 -0.09
C THR A 246 -9.68 3.95 -0.70
N LEU A 247 -8.51 4.04 -0.06
CA LEU A 247 -7.36 4.79 -0.59
C LEU A 247 -6.90 4.24 -1.95
N GLU A 248 -6.98 2.92 -2.12
CA GLU A 248 -6.60 2.19 -3.32
C GLU A 248 -7.48 2.54 -4.52
N THR A 249 -8.80 2.67 -4.34
CA THR A 249 -9.70 3.04 -5.43
C THR A 249 -9.53 4.51 -5.82
N LYS A 250 -9.39 5.41 -4.84
CA LYS A 250 -9.11 6.84 -5.06
C LYS A 250 -7.80 7.07 -5.82
N TYR A 251 -6.79 6.22 -5.60
CA TYR A 251 -5.53 6.28 -6.32
C TYR A 251 -5.68 6.01 -7.83
N ILE A 252 -6.48 5.01 -8.20
CA ILE A 252 -6.73 4.67 -9.60
C ILE A 252 -7.42 5.84 -10.30
N GLU A 253 -8.42 6.46 -9.67
CA GLU A 253 -9.10 7.64 -10.19
C GLU A 253 -8.17 8.84 -10.39
N MET A 254 -7.25 9.09 -9.45
CA MET A 254 -6.21 10.12 -9.61
C MET A 254 -5.39 9.89 -10.88
N PHE A 255 -5.08 8.64 -11.20
CA PHE A 255 -4.29 8.27 -12.38
C PHE A 255 -5.06 8.36 -13.70
N GLN A 256 -6.37 8.13 -13.68
CA GLN A 256 -7.24 8.31 -14.85
C GLN A 256 -7.16 9.73 -15.44
N VAL A 257 -6.90 10.74 -14.58
CA VAL A 257 -6.66 12.12 -15.01
C VAL A 257 -5.49 12.24 -15.99
N TYR A 258 -4.39 11.52 -15.73
CA TYR A 258 -3.15 11.60 -16.52
C TYR A 258 -3.24 10.90 -17.87
N VAL A 259 -4.22 10.02 -18.06
CA VAL A 259 -4.48 9.32 -19.33
C VAL A 259 -5.67 9.92 -20.10
N SER A 260 -6.31 10.95 -19.55
CA SER A 260 -7.44 11.62 -20.19
C SER A 260 -7.04 12.38 -21.48
N GLY A 261 -7.96 12.49 -22.44
CA GLY A 261 -7.74 13.28 -23.66
C GLY A 261 -7.43 14.76 -23.38
N TRP A 262 -7.95 15.30 -22.27
CA TRP A 262 -7.69 16.68 -21.85
C TRP A 262 -6.28 16.89 -21.32
N PHE A 263 -5.73 15.92 -20.61
CA PHE A 263 -4.32 15.92 -20.23
C PHE A 263 -3.41 15.98 -21.47
N LEU A 264 -3.68 15.13 -22.47
CA LEU A 264 -2.94 15.14 -23.73
C LEU A 264 -3.08 16.48 -24.48
N ALA A 265 -4.27 17.10 -24.45
CA ALA A 265 -4.49 18.43 -25.01
C ALA A 265 -3.59 19.48 -24.31
N GLY A 266 -3.47 19.43 -22.99
CA GLY A 266 -2.54 20.24 -22.21
C GLY A 266 -1.08 20.10 -22.64
N VAL A 267 -0.62 18.85 -22.84
CA VAL A 267 0.72 18.56 -23.36
C VAL A 267 0.92 19.21 -24.73
N VAL A 268 -0.05 19.09 -25.64
CA VAL A 268 0.01 19.71 -26.97
C VAL A 268 0.11 21.24 -26.86
N VAL A 269 -0.64 21.87 -25.96
CA VAL A 269 -0.57 23.32 -25.72
C VAL A 269 0.82 23.75 -25.26
N ALA A 270 1.47 23.03 -24.35
CA ALA A 270 2.84 23.36 -23.90
C ALA A 270 3.86 23.31 -25.05
N VAL A 271 3.71 22.31 -25.93
CA VAL A 271 4.57 22.12 -27.09
C VAL A 271 4.36 23.24 -28.12
N LEU A 272 3.10 23.60 -28.38
CA LEU A 272 2.75 24.72 -29.25
C LEU A 272 3.25 26.06 -28.67
N ALA A 273 3.08 26.28 -27.37
CA ALA A 273 3.56 27.48 -26.69
C ALA A 273 5.08 27.62 -26.81
N LYS A 274 5.82 26.51 -26.71
CA LYS A 274 7.27 26.49 -26.97
C LYS A 274 7.60 26.79 -28.42
N ARG A 275 6.89 26.19 -29.37
CA ARG A 275 7.08 26.39 -30.82
C ARG A 275 6.86 27.84 -31.24
N LEU A 276 5.79 28.45 -30.72
CA LEU A 276 5.39 29.82 -31.01
C LEU A 276 6.15 30.85 -30.17
N LYS A 277 7.05 30.41 -29.27
CA LYS A 277 7.83 31.28 -28.35
C LYS A 277 6.96 32.13 -27.41
N ILE A 278 5.74 31.68 -27.13
CA ILE A 278 4.78 32.32 -26.23
C ILE A 278 4.69 31.64 -24.86
N GLY A 279 5.70 30.84 -24.50
CA GLY A 279 5.72 30.05 -23.25
C GLY A 279 5.36 30.87 -22.01
N TRP A 280 5.90 32.08 -21.85
CA TRP A 280 5.60 32.96 -20.72
C TRP A 280 4.12 33.40 -20.65
N ALA A 281 3.48 33.66 -21.80
CA ALA A 281 2.08 34.02 -21.86
C ALA A 281 1.20 32.80 -21.56
N ALA A 282 1.56 31.62 -22.09
CA ALA A 282 0.90 30.37 -21.77
C ALA A 282 1.04 30.00 -20.28
N TYR A 283 2.17 30.30 -19.64
CA TYR A 283 2.35 30.15 -18.19
C TYR A 283 1.42 31.07 -17.40
N ALA A 284 1.33 32.34 -17.78
CA ALA A 284 0.45 33.30 -17.12
C ALA A 284 -1.03 32.89 -17.23
N VAL A 285 -1.44 32.39 -18.40
CA VAL A 285 -2.80 31.86 -18.61
C VAL A 285 -3.01 30.59 -17.78
N ALA A 286 -2.06 29.65 -17.77
CA ALA A 286 -2.19 28.41 -16.98
C ALA A 286 -2.33 28.70 -15.48
N VAL A 287 -1.57 29.66 -14.95
CA VAL A 287 -1.68 30.06 -13.54
C VAL A 287 -2.95 30.83 -13.26
N ALA A 288 -3.36 31.76 -14.13
CA ALA A 288 -4.65 32.42 -14.01
C ALA A 288 -5.78 31.39 -14.00
N CYS A 289 -5.73 30.38 -14.86
CA CYS A 289 -6.70 29.29 -14.87
C CYS A 289 -6.65 28.44 -13.59
N ALA A 290 -5.47 28.12 -13.06
CA ALA A 290 -5.34 27.38 -11.81
C ALA A 290 -5.87 28.17 -10.60
N CYS A 291 -5.76 29.50 -10.63
CA CYS A 291 -6.23 30.39 -9.55
C CYS A 291 -7.72 30.75 -9.66
N LEU A 292 -8.24 30.99 -10.88
CA LEU A 292 -9.58 31.55 -11.11
C LEU A 292 -10.71 30.52 -11.21
N PHE A 293 -10.43 29.28 -11.59
CA PHE A 293 -11.46 28.24 -11.74
C PHE A 293 -11.48 27.39 -10.45
N VAL A 294 -12.34 27.81 -9.52
CA VAL A 294 -12.38 27.38 -8.11
C VAL A 294 -13.32 26.20 -7.86
N ASP A 295 -14.25 25.92 -8.77
CA ASP A 295 -15.27 24.91 -8.54
C ASP A 295 -15.47 23.97 -9.74
N ILE A 296 -15.82 22.73 -9.38
CA ILE A 296 -16.27 21.61 -10.21
C ILE A 296 -15.17 20.66 -10.75
N SER A 297 -15.15 19.49 -10.09
CA SER A 297 -14.48 18.21 -10.38
C SER A 297 -14.60 17.66 -11.80
N THR A 298 -15.52 18.21 -12.61
CA THR A 298 -15.87 17.71 -13.94
C THR A 298 -15.34 18.60 -15.07
N THR A 299 -14.61 19.66 -14.75
CA THR A 299 -14.15 20.60 -15.77
C THR A 299 -12.90 20.05 -16.49
N PRO A 300 -12.91 19.95 -17.82
CA PRO A 300 -11.76 19.47 -18.60
C PRO A 300 -10.47 20.30 -18.44
N MET A 301 -10.54 21.46 -17.79
CA MET A 301 -9.41 22.34 -17.55
C MET A 301 -8.38 21.80 -16.56
N LEU A 302 -8.76 21.09 -15.49
CA LEU A 302 -7.80 20.61 -14.49
C LEU A 302 -6.83 19.56 -15.07
N PRO A 303 -7.29 18.50 -15.77
CA PRO A 303 -6.38 17.58 -16.46
C PRO A 303 -5.51 18.28 -17.50
N ALA A 304 -6.05 19.26 -18.25
CA ALA A 304 -5.29 20.00 -19.25
C ALA A 304 -4.19 20.89 -18.64
N LEU A 305 -4.46 21.53 -17.50
CA LEU A 305 -3.44 22.31 -16.76
C LEU A 305 -2.32 21.41 -16.24
N LEU A 306 -2.67 20.22 -15.75
CA LEU A 306 -1.72 19.21 -15.29
C LEU A 306 -0.81 18.73 -16.44
N GLY A 307 -1.40 18.41 -17.60
CA GLY A 307 -0.67 18.03 -18.81
C GLY A 307 0.23 19.14 -19.34
N TYR A 308 -0.24 20.39 -19.32
CA TYR A 308 0.58 21.56 -19.67
C TYR A 308 1.77 21.72 -18.72
N ALA A 309 1.52 21.72 -17.40
CA ALA A 309 2.54 21.93 -16.38
C ALA A 309 3.65 20.88 -16.47
N LEU A 310 3.31 19.60 -16.61
CA LEU A 310 4.28 18.52 -16.76
C LEU A 310 5.12 18.66 -18.03
N ALA A 311 4.49 18.88 -19.19
CA ALA A 311 5.22 19.06 -20.45
C ALA A 311 6.14 20.30 -20.41
N ALA A 312 5.69 21.37 -19.77
CA ALA A 312 6.51 22.56 -19.52
C ALA A 312 7.69 22.27 -18.58
N MET A 313 7.51 21.48 -17.52
CA MET A 313 8.57 21.07 -16.60
C MET A 313 9.63 20.23 -17.31
N PHE A 314 9.25 19.36 -18.25
CA PHE A 314 10.20 18.64 -19.09
C PHE A 314 11.11 19.59 -19.86
N LEU A 315 10.51 20.58 -20.53
CA LEU A 315 11.24 21.60 -21.29
C LEU A 315 12.11 22.50 -20.40
N ALA A 316 11.72 22.71 -19.14
CA ALA A 316 12.56 23.38 -18.15
C ALA A 316 13.73 22.48 -17.72
N SER A 317 13.49 21.20 -17.44
CA SER A 317 14.47 20.29 -16.86
C SER A 317 15.76 20.16 -17.67
N GLY A 318 15.73 20.25 -19.00
CA GLY A 318 16.94 20.24 -19.84
C GLY A 318 17.92 21.38 -19.54
N ARG A 319 17.49 22.42 -18.82
CA ARG A 319 18.29 23.59 -18.43
C ARG A 319 18.83 23.51 -16.98
N LEU A 320 18.43 22.52 -16.18
CA LEU A 320 18.79 22.39 -14.75
C LEU A 320 20.25 22.00 -14.50
N THR A 321 20.97 22.68 -13.61
CA THR A 321 22.29 22.19 -13.15
C THR A 321 22.18 20.80 -12.51
N THR A 322 23.29 20.11 -12.28
CA THR A 322 23.25 18.78 -11.64
C THR A 322 22.59 18.83 -10.26
N LEU A 323 22.97 19.82 -9.45
CA LEU A 323 22.29 20.12 -8.20
C LEU A 323 20.82 20.51 -8.42
N GLY A 324 20.54 21.33 -9.44
CA GLY A 324 19.17 21.72 -9.79
C GLY A 324 18.28 20.51 -10.10
N TYR A 325 18.78 19.51 -10.82
CA TYR A 325 18.04 18.28 -11.10
C TYR A 325 17.79 17.44 -9.84
N ALA A 326 18.80 17.31 -8.97
CA ALA A 326 18.65 16.60 -7.70
C ALA A 326 17.61 17.28 -6.79
N VAL A 327 17.68 18.61 -6.66
CA VAL A 327 16.71 19.41 -5.89
C VAL A 327 15.32 19.34 -6.51
N SER A 328 15.19 19.48 -7.83
CA SER A 328 13.90 19.37 -8.50
C SER A 328 13.26 18.00 -8.30
N SER A 329 14.03 16.92 -8.34
CA SER A 329 13.52 15.56 -8.10
C SER A 329 13.00 15.39 -6.67
N LEU A 330 13.67 15.98 -5.68
CA LEU A 330 13.20 16.00 -4.28
C LEU A 330 11.94 16.87 -4.10
N ILE A 331 11.85 18.02 -4.77
CA ILE A 331 10.66 18.87 -4.69
C ILE A 331 9.45 18.18 -5.31
N LEU A 332 9.64 17.51 -6.44
CA LEU A 332 8.59 16.71 -7.09
C LEU A 332 8.09 15.57 -6.23
N THR A 333 9.03 14.91 -5.56
CA THR A 333 8.76 13.92 -4.53
C THR A 333 7.87 14.50 -3.43
N ALA A 334 8.23 15.67 -2.88
CA ALA A 334 7.43 16.34 -1.87
C ALA A 334 6.03 16.72 -2.39
N VAL A 335 5.93 17.21 -3.63
CA VAL A 335 4.64 17.51 -4.28
C VAL A 335 3.76 16.27 -4.37
N TRP A 336 4.32 15.14 -4.78
CA TRP A 336 3.60 13.86 -4.84
C TRP A 336 3.19 13.36 -3.46
N ILE A 337 4.07 13.42 -2.46
CA ILE A 337 3.74 13.06 -1.07
C ILE A 337 2.57 13.92 -0.58
N LEU A 338 2.65 15.23 -0.75
CA LEU A 338 1.60 16.16 -0.32
C LEU A 338 0.30 15.95 -1.09
N THR A 339 0.37 15.52 -2.36
CA THR A 339 -0.79 15.18 -3.17
C THR A 339 -1.45 13.90 -2.67
N VAL A 340 -0.71 12.81 -2.52
CA VAL A 340 -1.21 11.53 -2.00
C VAL A 340 -1.74 11.70 -0.58
N ALA A 341 -1.00 12.44 0.26
CA ALA A 341 -1.46 12.84 1.58
C ALA A 341 -2.78 13.61 1.46
N ALA A 342 -2.91 14.63 0.61
CA ALA A 342 -4.17 15.35 0.45
C ALA A 342 -5.34 14.45 -0.01
N PHE A 343 -5.10 13.44 -0.84
CA PHE A 343 -6.09 12.41 -1.21
C PHE A 343 -6.45 11.47 -0.04
N ALA A 344 -5.48 11.09 0.78
CA ALA A 344 -5.71 10.29 1.99
C ALA A 344 -6.42 11.11 3.08
N PHE A 345 -5.99 12.35 3.28
CA PHE A 345 -6.54 13.32 4.22
C PHE A 345 -7.92 13.80 3.77
N SER A 346 -8.26 13.93 2.48
CA SER A 346 -9.62 14.34 2.08
C SER A 346 -10.72 13.43 2.64
N GLY A 347 -10.41 12.16 2.95
CA GLY A 347 -11.29 11.26 3.68
C GLY A 347 -11.32 11.46 5.21
N MET A 348 -10.23 11.91 5.83
CA MET A 348 -10.13 12.19 7.27
C MET A 348 -10.51 13.64 7.64
N LEU A 349 -10.46 14.58 6.68
CA LEU A 349 -10.75 16.00 6.85
C LEU A 349 -12.21 16.30 7.21
N SER A 350 -13.07 15.28 7.20
CA SER A 350 -14.44 15.36 7.70
C SER A 350 -14.61 14.99 9.18
N SER A 351 -13.62 14.42 9.87
CA SER A 351 -13.82 13.84 11.22
C SER A 351 -13.08 14.52 12.38
N ASP A 352 -11.90 15.12 12.19
CA ASP A 352 -11.17 15.81 13.28
C ASP A 352 -11.13 17.32 13.11
N GLY A 353 -11.59 18.06 14.13
CA GLY A 353 -11.61 19.53 14.14
C GLY A 353 -10.25 20.16 13.88
N MET A 354 -9.16 19.54 14.34
CA MET A 354 -7.79 20.04 14.15
C MET A 354 -7.31 19.90 12.69
N ALA A 355 -7.68 18.80 12.02
CA ALA A 355 -7.36 18.57 10.61
C ALA A 355 -8.22 19.44 9.69
N LYS A 356 -9.50 19.63 10.06
CA LYS A 356 -10.41 20.57 9.41
C LYS A 356 -9.86 21.99 9.47
N ASP A 357 -9.39 22.47 10.61
CA ASP A 357 -8.84 23.84 10.74
C ASP A 357 -7.53 24.00 9.97
N MET A 358 -6.62 23.01 10.00
CA MET A 358 -5.38 23.05 9.24
C MET A 358 -5.64 23.02 7.73
N ALA A 359 -6.51 22.13 7.23
CA ALA A 359 -6.86 22.09 5.82
C ALA A 359 -7.67 23.32 5.39
N THR A 360 -8.63 23.79 6.19
CA THR A 360 -9.36 25.02 5.90
C THR A 360 -8.39 26.20 5.84
N THR A 361 -7.39 26.25 6.72
CA THR A 361 -6.34 27.28 6.70
C THR A 361 -5.43 27.16 5.48
N ILE A 362 -4.98 25.95 5.13
CA ILE A 362 -4.17 25.70 3.92
C ILE A 362 -4.96 26.02 2.65
N MET A 363 -6.23 25.62 2.58
CA MET A 363 -7.12 25.82 1.44
C MET A 363 -7.59 27.26 1.30
N ALA A 364 -7.86 27.96 2.42
CA ALA A 364 -8.19 29.39 2.42
C ALA A 364 -7.00 30.25 1.96
N ASN A 365 -5.78 29.74 2.12
CA ASN A 365 -4.56 30.42 1.73
C ASN A 365 -3.88 29.84 0.47
N ASP A 366 -4.44 28.80 -0.16
CA ASP A 366 -3.87 28.14 -1.36
C ASP A 366 -3.69 29.14 -2.50
N GLN A 367 -4.67 30.04 -2.66
CA GLN A 367 -4.71 31.01 -3.75
C GLN A 367 -3.61 32.05 -3.55
N ASN A 368 -3.45 32.51 -2.31
CA ASN A 368 -2.47 33.51 -1.92
C ASN A 368 -1.04 32.95 -2.02
N ALA A 369 -0.81 31.72 -1.55
CA ALA A 369 0.48 31.05 -1.67
C ALA A 369 0.86 30.79 -3.13
N THR A 370 -0.09 30.38 -3.96
CA THR A 370 0.09 30.14 -5.40
C THR A 370 0.40 31.44 -6.15
N LEU A 371 -0.36 32.51 -5.87
CA LEU A 371 -0.11 33.83 -6.46
C LEU A 371 1.26 34.36 -6.07
N ALA A 372 1.65 34.25 -4.80
CA ALA A 372 2.94 34.72 -4.29
C ALA A 372 4.11 33.96 -4.93
N ALA A 373 4.04 32.63 -4.98
CA ALA A 373 5.07 31.82 -5.61
C ALA A 373 5.19 32.09 -7.12
N PHE A 374 4.05 32.32 -7.79
CA PHE A 374 4.05 32.70 -9.20
C PHE A 374 4.63 34.10 -9.44
N ALA A 375 4.25 35.09 -8.63
CA ALA A 375 4.80 36.43 -8.71
C ALA A 375 6.32 36.42 -8.52
N ILE A 376 6.83 35.64 -7.56
CA ILE A 376 8.27 35.43 -7.36
C ILE A 376 8.91 34.79 -8.60
N ALA A 377 8.30 33.75 -9.18
CA ALA A 377 8.82 33.09 -10.38
C ALA A 377 8.87 34.03 -11.60
N VAL A 378 7.86 34.87 -11.80
CA VAL A 378 7.80 35.88 -12.87
C VAL A 378 8.88 36.95 -12.67
N VAL A 379 9.01 37.50 -11.46
CA VAL A 379 10.04 38.50 -11.13
C VAL A 379 11.44 37.94 -11.38
N LEU A 380 11.71 36.71 -10.96
CA LEU A 380 13.00 36.05 -11.19
C LEU A 380 13.27 35.76 -12.68
N ALA A 381 12.25 35.34 -13.43
CA ALA A 381 12.35 35.14 -14.87
C ALA A 381 12.66 36.45 -15.63
N LEU A 382 12.05 37.56 -15.20
CA LEU A 382 12.33 38.90 -15.74
C LEU A 382 13.76 39.33 -15.39
N ILE A 383 14.20 39.19 -14.14
CA ILE A 383 15.56 39.52 -13.70
C ILE A 383 16.60 38.82 -14.59
N VAL A 384 16.44 37.54 -14.91
CA VAL A 384 17.41 36.81 -15.74
C VAL A 384 17.34 37.15 -17.23
N ARG A 385 16.16 37.51 -17.74
CA ARG A 385 16.02 38.02 -19.12
C ARG A 385 16.79 39.33 -19.31
N PHE A 386 16.87 40.17 -18.27
CA PHE A 386 17.52 41.48 -18.31
C PHE A 386 18.98 41.49 -17.81
N THR A 387 19.46 40.44 -17.12
CA THR A 387 20.82 40.39 -16.55
C THR A 387 21.80 39.45 -17.28
N ALA A 388 21.37 38.75 -18.34
CA ALA A 388 22.23 37.82 -19.07
C ALA A 388 23.17 38.55 -20.06
N PRO A 389 24.51 38.57 -19.84
CA PRO A 389 25.43 39.17 -20.80
C PRO A 389 25.62 38.28 -22.04
N GLY A 390 25.80 38.90 -23.20
CA GLY A 390 26.19 38.25 -24.46
C GLY A 390 27.68 37.94 -24.49
N GLY A 391 28.09 36.78 -23.97
CA GLY A 391 29.45 36.25 -24.11
C GLY A 391 29.48 35.08 -25.09
N ALA A 392 30.44 35.09 -26.01
CA ALA A 392 30.67 33.96 -26.92
C ALA A 392 31.08 32.70 -26.14
N PRO A 393 30.57 31.51 -26.49
CA PRO A 393 30.96 30.28 -25.83
C PRO A 393 32.42 29.92 -26.14
N GLY A 394 33.21 29.64 -25.11
CA GLY A 394 34.52 28.99 -25.25
C GLY A 394 34.39 27.46 -25.33
N PHE A 395 35.46 26.77 -25.68
CA PHE A 395 35.53 25.30 -25.60
C PHE A 395 36.52 24.90 -24.50
N VAL A 396 36.09 24.02 -23.60
CA VAL A 396 36.97 23.42 -22.58
C VAL A 396 36.98 21.91 -22.78
N GLU A 397 38.18 21.34 -22.87
CA GLU A 397 38.38 19.90 -23.00
C GLU A 397 37.96 19.20 -21.70
N ALA A 398 37.13 18.16 -21.82
CA ALA A 398 36.66 17.43 -20.65
C ALA A 398 37.85 16.70 -19.98
N PRO A 399 38.07 16.87 -18.66
CA PRO A 399 39.18 16.21 -17.98
C PRO A 399 39.02 14.69 -18.04
N ARG A 400 40.11 13.97 -18.31
CA ARG A 400 40.10 12.49 -18.31
C ARG A 400 39.84 11.97 -16.90
N ALA A 401 38.67 11.37 -16.67
CA ALA A 401 38.42 10.63 -15.44
C ALA A 401 39.25 9.34 -15.41
N ARG A 402 40.01 9.12 -14.33
CA ARG A 402 40.81 7.90 -14.14
C ARG A 402 39.88 6.72 -13.85
N ARG A 403 40.18 5.53 -14.40
CA ARG A 403 39.39 4.30 -14.16
C ARG A 403 39.17 4.01 -12.67
N ARG A 404 40.20 4.20 -11.84
CA ARG A 404 40.08 4.06 -10.37
C ARG A 404 39.05 5.01 -9.75
N ALA A 405 38.97 6.26 -10.21
CA ALA A 405 37.99 7.23 -9.70
C ALA A 405 36.56 6.87 -10.09
N VAL A 406 36.35 6.32 -11.29
CA VAL A 406 35.06 5.79 -11.73
C VAL A 406 34.64 4.59 -10.87
N MET A 407 35.54 3.63 -10.63
CA MET A 407 35.24 2.47 -9.79
C MET A 407 34.93 2.85 -8.33
N LEU A 408 35.71 3.75 -7.73
CA LEU A 408 35.46 4.24 -6.37
C LEU A 408 34.13 4.99 -6.28
N ALA A 409 33.80 5.81 -7.28
CA ALA A 409 32.51 6.50 -7.32
C ALA A 409 31.33 5.51 -7.43
N TYR A 410 31.45 4.46 -8.24
CA TYR A 410 30.44 3.39 -8.31
C TYR A 410 30.30 2.66 -6.97
N ALA A 411 31.42 2.25 -6.36
CA ALA A 411 31.41 1.56 -5.07
C ALA A 411 30.77 2.40 -3.96
N GLY A 412 31.08 3.71 -3.93
CA GLY A 412 30.45 4.64 -3.00
C GLY A 412 28.94 4.76 -3.22
N VAL A 413 28.49 4.88 -4.47
CA VAL A 413 27.06 4.89 -4.81
C VAL A 413 26.38 3.60 -4.38
N ALA A 414 26.96 2.44 -4.71
CA ALA A 414 26.40 1.15 -4.35
C ALA A 414 26.27 1.00 -2.82
N LEU A 415 27.32 1.37 -2.07
CA LEU A 415 27.30 1.33 -0.61
C LEU A 415 26.23 2.24 -0.02
N LEU A 416 26.14 3.50 -0.48
CA LEU A 416 25.15 4.47 0.00
C LEU A 416 23.71 4.05 -0.32
N SER A 417 23.51 3.30 -1.41
CA SER A 417 22.18 2.81 -1.83
C SER A 417 21.76 1.58 -1.02
N VAL A 418 22.70 0.68 -0.74
CA VAL A 418 22.42 -0.64 -0.13
C VAL A 418 22.44 -0.57 1.40
N ALA A 419 23.35 0.19 2.01
CA ALA A 419 23.56 0.20 3.46
C ALA A 419 22.31 0.58 4.28
N PRO A 420 21.51 1.61 3.91
CA PRO A 420 20.28 1.92 4.64
C PRO A 420 19.30 0.74 4.62
N SER A 421 19.09 0.11 3.46
CA SER A 421 18.18 -1.03 3.34
C SER A 421 18.67 -2.24 4.13
N LEU A 422 19.98 -2.55 4.11
CA LEU A 422 20.54 -3.62 4.93
C LEU A 422 20.42 -3.34 6.44
N TYR A 423 20.58 -2.08 6.85
CA TYR A 423 20.40 -1.69 8.25
C TYR A 423 18.94 -1.86 8.69
N VAL A 424 17.98 -1.41 7.88
CA VAL A 424 16.54 -1.58 8.18
C VAL A 424 16.21 -3.06 8.32
N LEU A 425 16.67 -3.89 7.38
CA LEU A 425 16.47 -5.34 7.43
C LEU A 425 17.13 -5.98 8.66
N ALA A 426 18.33 -5.55 9.04
CA ALA A 426 19.04 -6.12 10.20
C ALA A 426 18.40 -5.78 11.55
N VAL A 427 17.72 -4.62 11.65
CA VAL A 427 17.20 -4.12 12.94
C VAL A 427 15.70 -4.38 13.11
N HIS A 428 14.92 -4.45 12.02
CA HIS A 428 13.45 -4.42 12.10
C HIS A 428 12.72 -5.57 11.42
N SER A 429 13.31 -6.23 10.43
CA SER A 429 12.65 -7.42 9.89
C SER A 429 12.94 -8.60 10.80
N ALA A 430 11.88 -9.23 11.29
CA ALA A 430 11.97 -10.56 11.86
C ALA A 430 12.69 -11.48 10.86
N PRO A 431 13.43 -12.51 11.33
CA PRO A 431 14.04 -13.48 10.43
C PRO A 431 12.97 -14.02 9.46
N PRO A 432 13.33 -14.33 8.19
CA PRO A 432 12.35 -14.76 7.20
C PRO A 432 11.53 -15.93 7.75
N LEU A 433 10.25 -15.65 8.06
CA LEU A 433 9.37 -16.64 8.65
C LEU A 433 8.98 -17.61 7.53
N ARG A 434 9.55 -18.82 7.55
CA ARG A 434 9.02 -19.90 6.72
C ARG A 434 7.82 -20.49 7.43
N ILE A 435 6.64 -19.92 7.17
CA ILE A 435 5.37 -20.59 7.51
C ILE A 435 5.29 -21.79 6.56
N LYS A 436 5.69 -22.97 7.02
CA LYS A 436 5.44 -24.18 6.24
C LYS A 436 3.92 -24.34 6.15
N ALA A 437 3.38 -24.28 4.93
CA ALA A 437 1.99 -24.63 4.70
C ALA A 437 1.73 -26.03 5.27
N ALA A 438 0.85 -26.11 6.26
CA ALA A 438 0.41 -27.40 6.78
C ALA A 438 -0.32 -28.14 5.64
N ALA A 439 -0.12 -29.46 5.56
CA ALA A 439 -0.79 -30.28 4.55
C ALA A 439 -2.31 -30.22 4.70
N GLN A 440 -2.78 -30.16 5.95
CA GLN A 440 -4.17 -29.95 6.32
C GLN A 440 -4.24 -29.11 7.61
N ILE A 441 -5.27 -28.26 7.73
CA ILE A 441 -5.51 -27.40 8.89
C ILE A 441 -6.94 -27.68 9.39
N PRO A 442 -7.13 -28.06 10.67
CA PRO A 442 -8.46 -28.25 11.22
C PRO A 442 -9.17 -26.92 11.40
N VAL A 443 -10.41 -26.85 10.96
CA VAL A 443 -11.28 -25.68 11.06
C VAL A 443 -12.49 -26.07 11.89
N LYS A 444 -12.49 -25.66 13.16
CA LYS A 444 -13.55 -25.95 14.14
C LYS A 444 -14.72 -24.98 13.94
N GLU A 445 -15.12 -24.28 15.01
CA GLU A 445 -16.12 -23.21 15.03
C GLU A 445 -15.40 -21.87 15.25
N PRO A 446 -14.81 -21.27 14.21
CA PRO A 446 -14.01 -20.06 14.36
C PRO A 446 -14.86 -18.81 14.54
N ALA A 447 -16.15 -18.83 14.21
CA ALA A 447 -16.95 -17.62 14.13
C ALA A 447 -17.62 -17.22 15.44
N GLY A 448 -17.45 -15.95 15.80
CA GLY A 448 -18.20 -15.28 16.86
C GLY A 448 -18.64 -13.88 16.48
N LEU A 449 -19.38 -13.25 17.38
CA LEU A 449 -19.94 -11.90 17.21
C LEU A 449 -19.71 -11.04 18.46
N CYS A 450 -19.34 -9.78 18.23
CA CYS A 450 -19.36 -8.75 19.26
C CYS A 450 -20.79 -8.26 19.51
N HIS A 451 -21.03 -7.80 20.73
CA HIS A 451 -22.25 -7.09 21.14
C HIS A 451 -23.56 -7.80 20.75
N ALA A 452 -23.55 -9.13 20.87
CA ALA A 452 -24.71 -9.99 20.67
C ALA A 452 -25.18 -10.59 22.00
N GLY A 453 -26.42 -11.05 22.05
CA GLY A 453 -27.08 -11.65 23.21
C GLY A 453 -27.59 -10.64 24.23
N TYR A 454 -27.48 -9.34 23.97
CA TYR A 454 -27.82 -8.30 24.96
C TYR A 454 -29.31 -8.25 25.29
N SER A 455 -30.19 -8.55 24.31
CA SER A 455 -31.65 -8.58 24.55
C SER A 455 -32.07 -9.80 25.36
N LYS A 456 -31.24 -10.84 25.41
CA LYS A 456 -31.49 -12.12 26.07
C LYS A 456 -32.77 -12.82 25.55
N SER A 457 -33.22 -12.45 24.35
CA SER A 457 -34.47 -12.95 23.77
C SER A 457 -34.23 -14.17 22.88
N ASP A 458 -35.18 -15.10 22.87
CA ASP A 458 -35.15 -16.30 22.01
C ASP A 458 -35.01 -15.93 20.53
N ASP A 459 -35.62 -14.81 20.10
CA ASP A 459 -35.53 -14.34 18.72
C ASP A 459 -34.11 -13.93 18.32
N GLU A 460 -33.38 -13.24 19.20
CA GLU A 460 -31.98 -12.87 18.96
C GLU A 460 -31.12 -14.14 18.85
N TYR A 461 -31.28 -15.07 19.79
CA TYR A 461 -30.54 -16.33 19.76
C TYR A 461 -30.90 -17.20 18.55
N ALA A 462 -32.14 -17.16 18.05
CA ALA A 462 -32.53 -17.82 16.82
C ALA A 462 -31.81 -17.24 15.59
N LEU A 463 -31.59 -15.92 15.54
CA LEU A 463 -30.78 -15.27 14.50
C LEU A 463 -29.29 -15.62 14.62
N LEU A 464 -28.75 -15.63 15.84
CA LEU A 464 -27.37 -16.05 16.10
C LEU A 464 -27.12 -17.50 15.66
N GLU A 465 -28.10 -18.38 15.84
CA GLU A 465 -28.06 -19.76 15.35
C GLU A 465 -28.05 -19.84 13.82
N GLN A 466 -28.91 -19.07 13.15
CA GLN A 466 -28.94 -19.02 11.67
C GLN A 466 -27.64 -18.45 11.08
N LEU A 467 -27.00 -17.50 11.77
CA LEU A 467 -25.68 -16.98 11.39
C LEU A 467 -24.56 -18.00 11.63
N GLY A 468 -24.80 -19.05 12.43
CA GLY A 468 -23.78 -20.02 12.82
C GLY A 468 -22.73 -19.47 13.79
N ALA A 469 -23.07 -18.41 14.54
CA ALA A 469 -22.17 -17.84 15.54
C ALA A 469 -22.09 -18.73 16.78
N SER A 470 -20.87 -19.07 17.20
CA SER A 470 -20.63 -19.99 18.32
C SER A 470 -20.15 -19.28 19.59
N VAL A 471 -19.46 -18.14 19.44
CA VAL A 471 -18.89 -17.35 20.53
C VAL A 471 -19.49 -15.93 20.51
N LEU A 472 -19.91 -15.45 21.68
CA LEU A 472 -20.36 -14.08 21.90
C LEU A 472 -19.31 -13.34 22.72
N ARG A 473 -18.80 -12.23 22.20
CA ARG A 473 -17.82 -11.39 22.89
C ARG A 473 -18.51 -10.18 23.50
N ILE A 474 -18.38 -10.01 24.81
CA ILE A 474 -19.03 -8.92 25.55
C ILE A 474 -18.18 -8.35 26.69
N ASP A 475 -18.39 -7.07 26.97
CA ASP A 475 -17.76 -6.34 28.06
C ASP A 475 -18.30 -6.80 29.42
N PHE A 476 -17.41 -7.17 30.33
CA PHE A 476 -17.65 -7.24 31.76
C PHE A 476 -17.03 -5.99 32.36
N ARG A 477 -17.75 -4.87 32.26
CA ARG A 477 -17.27 -3.59 32.77
C ARG A 477 -17.26 -3.56 34.30
N TRP A 478 -16.15 -3.12 34.90
CA TRP A 478 -15.96 -3.00 36.34
C TRP A 478 -16.94 -2.00 36.96
N ASP A 479 -17.15 -0.84 36.33
CA ASP A 479 -18.11 0.17 36.75
C ASP A 479 -19.56 -0.36 36.83
N GLY A 480 -19.95 -1.24 35.91
CA GLY A 480 -21.26 -1.89 35.91
C GLY A 480 -21.39 -2.98 36.97
N ILE A 481 -20.33 -3.74 37.22
CA ILE A 481 -20.32 -4.86 38.19
C ILE A 481 -20.14 -4.35 39.63
N GLN A 482 -19.40 -3.27 39.85
CA GLN A 482 -19.18 -2.67 41.16
C GLN A 482 -19.54 -1.17 41.13
N PRO A 483 -20.83 -0.79 41.13
CA PRO A 483 -21.24 0.60 40.97
C PRO A 483 -20.78 1.54 42.10
N ASN A 484 -20.38 1.00 43.25
CA ASN A 484 -19.77 1.73 44.36
C ASN A 484 -18.92 0.78 45.23
N PRO A 485 -18.03 1.29 46.12
CA PRO A 485 -17.04 0.46 46.82
C PRO A 485 -17.61 -0.76 47.55
N ASP A 486 -18.81 -0.64 48.12
CA ASP A 486 -19.41 -1.67 48.98
C ASP A 486 -20.46 -2.54 48.26
N THR A 487 -20.81 -2.23 46.99
CA THR A 487 -21.89 -2.91 46.26
C THR A 487 -21.37 -3.64 45.04
N TRP A 488 -21.72 -4.92 44.94
CA TRP A 488 -21.45 -5.77 43.78
C TRP A 488 -22.77 -6.20 43.14
N ASN A 489 -22.96 -5.92 41.85
CA ASN A 489 -24.17 -6.24 41.10
C ASN A 489 -23.84 -7.14 39.90
N TYR A 490 -24.29 -8.39 39.97
CA TYR A 490 -24.12 -9.37 38.90
C TYR A 490 -25.43 -9.72 38.18
N GLU A 491 -26.55 -9.08 38.50
CA GLU A 491 -27.88 -9.48 38.01
C GLU A 491 -27.95 -9.57 36.48
N ASP A 492 -27.50 -8.53 35.77
CA ASP A 492 -27.50 -8.51 34.30
C ASP A 492 -26.54 -9.56 33.70
N LYS A 493 -25.34 -9.70 34.27
CA LYS A 493 -24.33 -10.67 33.78
C LYS A 493 -24.72 -12.11 34.07
N ASP A 494 -25.34 -12.38 35.21
CA ASP A 494 -25.90 -13.70 35.52
C ASP A 494 -26.99 -14.08 34.53
N ALA A 495 -27.91 -13.15 34.22
CA ALA A 495 -28.96 -13.36 33.25
C ALA A 495 -28.40 -13.53 31.82
N TYR A 496 -27.39 -12.74 31.44
CA TYR A 496 -26.72 -12.87 30.15
C TYR A 496 -26.04 -14.24 29.99
N VAL A 497 -25.21 -14.65 30.95
CA VAL A 497 -24.49 -15.93 30.89
C VAL A 497 -25.48 -17.09 30.89
N ALA A 498 -26.53 -17.04 31.71
CA ALA A 498 -27.56 -18.08 31.72
C ALA A 498 -28.29 -18.20 30.38
N ALA A 499 -28.62 -17.08 29.73
CA ALA A 499 -29.24 -17.08 28.40
C ALA A 499 -28.28 -17.64 27.33
N ALA A 500 -27.01 -17.23 27.34
CA ALA A 500 -26.01 -17.75 26.40
C ALA A 500 -25.87 -19.28 26.54
N GLU A 501 -25.75 -19.78 27.78
CA GLU A 501 -25.66 -21.21 28.07
C GLU A 501 -26.92 -21.98 27.63
N SER A 502 -28.12 -21.45 27.88
CA SER A 502 -29.37 -22.14 27.50
C SER A 502 -29.53 -22.28 25.98
N HIS A 503 -28.88 -21.41 25.21
CA HIS A 503 -28.83 -21.48 23.74
C HIS A 503 -27.52 -22.09 23.21
N GLY A 504 -26.70 -22.70 24.07
CA GLY A 504 -25.46 -23.37 23.66
C GLY A 504 -24.37 -22.44 23.12
N LYS A 505 -24.43 -21.14 23.43
CA LYS A 505 -23.44 -20.14 23.03
C LYS A 505 -22.34 -20.00 24.08
N LYS A 506 -21.10 -19.82 23.60
CA LYS A 506 -19.91 -19.62 24.42
C LYS A 506 -19.70 -18.13 24.67
N VAL A 507 -19.28 -17.74 25.86
CA VAL A 507 -19.02 -16.32 26.20
C VAL A 507 -17.52 -16.05 26.29
N LEU A 508 -17.03 -15.13 25.46
CA LEU A 508 -15.73 -14.46 25.63
C LEU A 508 -15.97 -13.17 26.41
N ALA A 509 -15.53 -13.16 27.68
CA ALA A 509 -15.76 -12.05 28.60
C ALA A 509 -14.55 -11.12 28.66
N ILE A 510 -14.74 -9.83 28.41
CA ILE A 510 -13.68 -8.82 28.47
C ILE A 510 -13.64 -8.22 29.87
N LEU A 511 -12.49 -8.22 30.52
CA LEU A 511 -12.28 -7.59 31.82
C LEU A 511 -11.80 -6.14 31.61
N ASP A 512 -12.73 -5.19 31.67
CA ASP A 512 -12.54 -3.76 31.40
C ASP A 512 -13.49 -2.93 32.29
N PHE A 513 -13.66 -1.62 32.15
CA PHE A 513 -12.53 -0.68 32.17
C PHE A 513 -12.26 -0.27 33.64
N ASP A 514 -11.86 0.98 33.85
CA ASP A 514 -11.68 1.62 35.16
C ASP A 514 -13.00 1.79 35.92
N ASN A 515 -12.89 2.24 37.18
CA ASN A 515 -14.05 2.52 38.01
C ASN A 515 -13.80 3.68 38.97
N ASN A 516 -14.08 4.89 38.49
CA ASN A 516 -13.92 6.14 39.25
C ASN A 516 -14.68 6.18 40.59
N ALA A 517 -15.73 5.35 40.77
CA ALA A 517 -16.47 5.26 42.03
C ALA A 517 -15.73 4.46 43.11
N VAL A 518 -14.78 3.60 42.72
CA VAL A 518 -14.08 2.65 43.60
C VAL A 518 -12.61 2.99 43.78
N GLU A 519 -11.96 3.45 42.71
CA GLU A 519 -10.56 3.88 42.72
C GLU A 519 -10.29 4.91 43.83
N GLN A 520 -9.07 4.93 44.36
CA GLN A 520 -8.69 5.78 45.49
C GLN A 520 -7.72 6.88 45.09
N ASP A 521 -6.97 6.70 44.00
CA ASP A 521 -6.06 7.68 43.47
C ASP A 521 -6.79 8.93 42.94
N PRO A 522 -6.36 10.15 43.33
CA PRO A 522 -6.95 11.37 42.80
C PRO A 522 -6.83 11.51 41.27
N ILE A 523 -5.75 10.99 40.65
CA ILE A 523 -5.58 11.04 39.19
C ILE A 523 -6.45 9.94 38.55
N GLY A 524 -6.42 8.71 39.07
CA GLY A 524 -7.28 7.59 38.64
C GLY A 524 -8.75 8.01 38.51
N LYS A 525 -9.32 8.49 39.63
CA LYS A 525 -10.72 8.93 39.77
C LYS A 525 -11.24 9.93 38.74
N GLU A 526 -10.36 10.69 38.10
CA GLU A 526 -10.72 11.77 37.18
C GLU A 526 -10.32 11.47 35.73
N ARG A 527 -9.41 10.53 35.49
CA ARG A 527 -8.77 10.37 34.18
C ARG A 527 -9.64 9.60 33.19
N GLY A 528 -10.47 8.67 33.69
CA GLY A 528 -11.25 7.74 32.87
C GLY A 528 -10.34 6.78 32.11
N VAL A 529 -10.77 5.54 31.91
CA VAL A 529 -10.04 4.49 31.18
C VAL A 529 -8.57 4.36 31.60
N TYR A 530 -8.30 4.44 32.90
CA TYR A 530 -6.95 4.36 33.46
C TYR A 530 -7.02 3.87 34.90
N ILE A 531 -6.14 2.92 35.25
CA ILE A 531 -6.01 2.41 36.62
C ILE A 531 -4.64 2.82 37.14
N ALA A 532 -4.62 3.66 38.19
CA ALA A 532 -3.38 4.08 38.81
C ALA A 532 -2.65 2.89 39.47
N PRO A 533 -1.31 2.87 39.52
CA PRO A 533 -0.55 1.76 40.13
C PRO A 533 -1.00 1.38 41.56
N GLN A 534 -1.46 2.36 42.35
CA GLN A 534 -1.97 2.13 43.71
C GLN A 534 -3.37 1.53 43.78
N ASP A 535 -4.16 1.65 42.70
CA ASP A 535 -5.52 1.12 42.59
C ASP A 535 -5.56 -0.23 41.85
N VAL A 536 -4.44 -0.70 41.28
CA VAL A 536 -4.33 -2.04 40.69
C VAL A 536 -4.87 -3.15 41.62
N PRO A 537 -4.59 -3.17 42.94
CA PRO A 537 -5.18 -4.16 43.83
C PRO A 537 -6.71 -4.18 43.85
N LEU A 538 -7.38 -3.03 43.64
CA LEU A 538 -8.84 -2.93 43.57
C LEU A 538 -9.36 -3.57 42.28
N PHE A 539 -8.70 -3.31 41.15
CA PHE A 539 -9.02 -3.98 39.90
C PHE A 539 -8.81 -5.49 39.99
N LEU A 540 -7.73 -5.96 40.62
CA LEU A 540 -7.49 -7.38 40.82
C LEU A 540 -8.54 -8.04 41.73
N GLU A 541 -9.09 -7.34 42.72
CA GLU A 541 -10.22 -7.85 43.53
C GLU A 541 -11.48 -7.99 42.67
N TYR A 542 -11.74 -7.04 41.77
CA TYR A 542 -12.80 -7.15 40.76
C TYR A 542 -12.60 -8.40 39.87
N VAL A 543 -11.39 -8.60 39.33
CA VAL A 543 -11.05 -9.78 38.53
C VAL A 543 -11.28 -11.05 39.36
N ARG A 544 -10.77 -11.13 40.59
CA ARG A 544 -10.90 -12.31 41.44
C ARG A 544 -12.35 -12.66 41.72
N ARG A 545 -13.19 -11.68 42.08
CA ARG A 545 -14.62 -11.92 42.36
C ARG A 545 -15.37 -12.36 41.12
N THR A 546 -15.21 -11.64 40.02
CA THR A 546 -15.94 -11.90 38.77
C THR A 546 -15.56 -13.26 38.21
N VAL A 547 -14.26 -13.55 38.10
CA VAL A 547 -13.77 -14.80 37.52
C VAL A 547 -14.07 -15.99 38.42
N THR A 548 -13.97 -15.84 39.75
CA THR A 548 -14.37 -16.91 40.71
C THR A 548 -15.86 -17.18 40.70
N ARG A 549 -16.70 -16.19 40.36
CA ARG A 549 -18.15 -16.37 40.26
C ARG A 549 -18.53 -17.22 39.05
N TYR A 550 -17.93 -16.95 37.89
CA TYR A 550 -18.36 -17.59 36.65
C TYR A 550 -17.50 -18.80 36.25
N LYS A 551 -16.21 -18.85 36.61
CA LYS A 551 -15.29 -19.99 36.36
C LYS A 551 -15.49 -20.65 35.00
N ASP A 552 -15.97 -21.89 35.01
CA ASP A 552 -16.16 -22.80 33.88
C ASP A 552 -17.36 -22.45 32.99
N ARG A 553 -18.20 -21.49 33.42
CA ARG A 553 -19.32 -20.95 32.63
C ARG A 553 -18.87 -19.98 31.55
N ILE A 554 -17.66 -19.43 31.66
CA ILE A 554 -17.07 -18.53 30.67
C ILE A 554 -16.07 -19.31 29.82
N TYR A 555 -16.20 -19.15 28.50
CA TYR A 555 -15.38 -19.88 27.55
C TYR A 555 -13.93 -19.39 27.58
N ALA A 556 -13.73 -18.08 27.67
CA ALA A 556 -12.41 -17.46 27.79
C ALA A 556 -12.52 -16.04 28.36
N TRP A 557 -11.43 -15.56 28.97
CA TRP A 557 -11.32 -14.24 29.59
C TRP A 557 -10.32 -13.39 28.80
N GLU A 558 -10.76 -12.24 28.31
CA GLU A 558 -9.91 -11.28 27.61
C GLU A 558 -9.49 -10.14 28.54
N ILE A 559 -8.23 -9.74 28.44
CA ILE A 559 -7.66 -8.69 29.28
C ILE A 559 -7.77 -7.35 28.55
N TRP A 560 -8.69 -6.49 29.03
CA TRP A 560 -8.88 -5.12 28.52
C TRP A 560 -9.26 -5.04 27.02
N ASN A 561 -9.52 -3.83 26.54
CA ASN A 561 -9.83 -3.56 25.13
C ASN A 561 -8.96 -2.42 24.59
N GLU A 562 -8.24 -2.64 23.49
CA GLU A 562 -7.50 -1.63 22.70
C GLU A 562 -6.70 -0.58 23.52
N PRO A 563 -5.83 -1.00 24.46
CA PRO A 563 -5.04 -0.09 25.29
C PRO A 563 -4.02 0.76 24.49
N SER A 564 -3.84 0.48 23.21
CA SER A 564 -3.07 1.33 22.30
C SER A 564 -3.79 2.64 21.93
N LEU A 565 -5.10 2.75 22.18
CA LEU A 565 -5.88 3.96 21.88
C LEU A 565 -6.09 4.79 23.15
N PRO A 566 -5.83 6.11 23.11
CA PRO A 566 -6.03 7.00 24.27
C PRO A 566 -7.46 7.00 24.83
N ARG A 567 -8.46 6.63 24.01
CA ARG A 567 -9.87 6.51 24.43
C ARG A 567 -10.17 5.28 25.28
N PHE A 568 -9.24 4.32 25.34
CA PHE A 568 -9.40 3.06 26.06
C PHE A 568 -8.27 2.78 27.06
N TRP A 569 -7.13 3.45 26.93
CA TRP A 569 -6.13 3.54 27.98
C TRP A 569 -5.45 4.89 27.93
N ASN A 570 -5.59 5.66 29.01
CA ASN A 570 -4.98 6.99 29.09
C ASN A 570 -3.68 7.00 29.93
N GLY A 571 -3.14 5.87 30.37
CA GLY A 571 -1.90 5.78 31.14
C GLY A 571 -0.62 5.59 30.30
N PRO A 572 0.57 5.58 30.94
CA PRO A 572 1.80 5.07 30.32
C PRO A 572 1.67 3.59 29.89
N SER A 573 2.37 3.19 28.84
CA SER A 573 2.32 1.81 28.34
C SER A 573 2.98 0.81 29.29
N GLU A 574 3.97 1.24 30.06
CA GLU A 574 4.64 0.42 31.06
C GLU A 574 3.71 0.06 32.22
N GLU A 575 2.86 1.02 32.63
CA GLU A 575 1.84 0.80 33.67
C GLU A 575 0.77 -0.18 33.18
N PHE A 576 0.32 -0.04 31.93
CA PHE A 576 -0.59 -1.01 31.33
C PHE A 576 0.04 -2.40 31.24
N SER A 577 1.29 -2.50 30.81
CA SER A 577 1.99 -3.79 30.70
C SER A 577 2.12 -4.47 32.06
N SER A 578 2.35 -3.69 33.13
CA SER A 578 2.35 -4.18 34.51
C SER A 578 0.96 -4.64 34.96
N LEU A 579 -0.10 -3.89 34.65
CA LEU A 579 -1.48 -4.27 34.94
C LEU A 579 -1.84 -5.58 34.22
N ALA A 580 -1.64 -5.65 32.90
CA ALA A 580 -1.97 -6.81 32.08
C ALA A 580 -1.26 -8.08 32.57
N LYS A 581 0.02 -7.96 32.96
CA LYS A 581 0.77 -9.06 33.57
C LYS A 581 0.11 -9.55 34.86
N GLN A 582 -0.21 -8.63 35.78
CA GLN A 582 -0.82 -8.98 37.07
C GLN A 582 -2.21 -9.59 36.92
N VAL A 583 -2.99 -9.14 35.92
CA VAL A 583 -4.29 -9.73 35.60
C VAL A 583 -4.11 -11.15 35.08
N ALA A 584 -3.20 -11.37 34.12
CA ALA A 584 -2.94 -12.71 33.58
C ALA A 584 -2.44 -13.69 34.68
N GLU A 585 -1.52 -13.25 35.55
CA GLU A 585 -1.08 -14.01 36.72
C GLU A 585 -2.26 -14.33 37.66
N THR A 586 -3.09 -13.34 37.96
CA THR A 586 -4.28 -13.49 38.81
C THR A 586 -5.28 -14.50 38.23
N LEU A 587 -5.50 -14.52 36.93
CA LEU A 587 -6.39 -15.49 36.27
C LEU A 587 -5.91 -16.93 36.51
N HIS A 588 -4.63 -17.21 36.26
CA HIS A 588 -4.08 -18.56 36.48
C HIS A 588 -3.93 -18.93 37.97
N GLU A 589 -3.78 -17.96 38.88
CA GLU A 589 -3.86 -18.21 40.32
C GLU A 589 -5.26 -18.67 40.76
N ILE A 590 -6.31 -18.15 40.14
CA ILE A 590 -7.70 -18.55 40.43
C ILE A 590 -7.97 -19.95 39.93
N ASP A 591 -7.63 -20.24 38.66
CA ASP A 591 -7.69 -21.56 38.08
C ASP A 591 -6.69 -21.67 36.90
N PRO A 592 -5.71 -22.58 36.97
CA PRO A 592 -4.70 -22.72 35.93
C PRO A 592 -5.24 -23.21 34.58
N ASN A 593 -6.49 -23.69 34.52
CA ASN A 593 -7.12 -24.18 33.29
C ASN A 593 -7.97 -23.13 32.56
N LEU A 594 -8.09 -21.91 33.10
CA LEU A 594 -8.78 -20.83 32.41
C LEU A 594 -8.10 -20.52 31.08
N ARG A 595 -8.90 -20.17 30.08
CA ARG A 595 -8.41 -19.69 28.79
C ARG A 595 -8.22 -18.19 28.87
N VAL A 596 -6.97 -17.76 28.89
CA VAL A 596 -6.61 -16.34 28.96
C VAL A 596 -6.31 -15.82 27.55
N VAL A 597 -7.12 -14.85 27.12
CA VAL A 597 -6.95 -14.12 25.87
C VAL A 597 -6.24 -12.80 26.20
N GLY A 598 -5.28 -12.43 25.36
CA GLY A 598 -4.43 -11.26 25.58
C GLY A 598 -5.17 -9.92 25.48
N THR A 599 -4.39 -8.86 25.30
CA THR A 599 -4.92 -7.50 25.14
C THR A 599 -4.92 -7.16 23.64
N PRO A 600 -6.10 -7.05 22.99
CA PRO A 600 -6.12 -6.84 21.56
C PRO A 600 -5.70 -5.40 21.26
N MET A 601 -4.89 -5.26 20.21
CA MET A 601 -4.49 -3.95 19.70
C MET A 601 -5.26 -3.63 18.43
N HIS A 602 -5.48 -2.34 18.17
CA HIS A 602 -6.28 -1.88 17.04
C HIS A 602 -5.57 -2.16 15.68
N GLY A 603 -6.34 -2.21 14.58
CA GLY A 603 -5.90 -2.72 13.27
C GLY A 603 -5.19 -1.75 12.29
N PRO A 604 -4.77 -2.21 11.11
CA PRO A 604 -3.82 -1.51 10.21
C PRO A 604 -4.34 -0.27 9.48
N MET A 605 -5.63 0.07 9.58
CA MET A 605 -6.14 1.41 9.23
C MET A 605 -5.87 2.46 10.32
N GLY A 606 -5.09 2.11 11.37
CA GLY A 606 -4.68 3.06 12.41
C GLY A 606 -3.36 2.81 13.16
N VAL A 607 -2.70 1.64 13.16
CA VAL A 607 -1.33 1.48 13.71
C VAL A 607 -0.64 0.28 13.04
N TRP A 608 0.64 0.49 12.72
CA TRP A 608 1.73 -0.49 12.71
C TRP A 608 1.59 -1.50 13.86
N THR A 609 2.20 -2.70 13.81
CA THR A 609 2.33 -3.58 14.99
C THR A 609 2.62 -2.70 16.20
N PRO A 610 1.66 -2.45 17.12
CA PRO A 610 1.87 -1.37 18.04
C PRO A 610 3.04 -1.80 18.89
N HIS A 611 3.96 -0.86 19.07
CA HIS A 611 5.10 -1.01 19.97
C HIS A 611 4.66 -1.67 21.29
N LEU A 612 3.42 -1.39 21.74
CA LEU A 612 2.77 -2.02 22.88
C LEU A 612 2.66 -3.56 22.83
N SER A 613 2.36 -4.21 21.69
CA SER A 613 2.36 -5.70 21.65
C SER A 613 3.74 -6.26 21.97
N GLU A 614 4.79 -5.65 21.40
CA GLU A 614 6.17 -6.06 21.68
C GLU A 614 6.60 -5.69 23.10
N GLU A 615 6.18 -4.53 23.62
CA GLU A 615 6.38 -4.13 25.02
C GLU A 615 5.73 -5.14 25.99
N LEU A 616 4.51 -5.60 25.70
CA LEU A 616 3.82 -6.60 26.52
C LEU A 616 4.61 -7.92 26.57
N TYR A 617 5.14 -8.37 25.43
CA TYR A 617 6.05 -9.52 25.39
C TYR A 617 7.34 -9.25 26.17
N ALA A 618 7.98 -8.09 25.96
CA ALA A 618 9.24 -7.72 26.61
C ALA A 618 9.11 -7.55 28.13
N ALA A 619 7.96 -7.08 28.61
CA ALA A 619 7.62 -6.95 30.03
C ALA A 619 7.20 -8.28 30.67
N GLY A 620 7.00 -9.33 29.86
CA GLY A 620 6.54 -10.64 30.30
C GLY A 620 5.04 -10.72 30.58
N ALA A 621 4.24 -9.74 30.17
CA ALA A 621 2.78 -9.73 30.34
C ALA A 621 2.10 -10.84 29.53
N MET A 622 2.69 -11.24 28.40
CA MET A 622 2.18 -12.33 27.56
C MET A 622 2.59 -13.72 28.04
N THR A 623 3.30 -13.86 29.16
CA THR A 623 3.77 -15.18 29.65
C THR A 623 2.63 -16.10 30.06
N TYR A 624 1.57 -15.52 30.62
CA TYR A 624 0.37 -16.21 31.13
C TYR A 624 -0.85 -15.95 30.25
N VAL A 625 -0.62 -15.66 28.96
CA VAL A 625 -1.68 -15.55 27.97
C VAL A 625 -1.65 -16.81 27.13
N ASP A 626 -2.77 -17.51 26.99
CA ASP A 626 -2.88 -18.72 26.17
C ASP A 626 -3.12 -18.39 24.70
N TYR A 627 -3.92 -17.35 24.46
CA TYR A 627 -4.37 -16.95 23.13
C TYR A 627 -4.02 -15.48 22.89
N PRO A 628 -2.89 -15.21 22.21
CA PRO A 628 -2.56 -13.86 21.85
C PRO A 628 -3.57 -13.39 20.77
N ASN A 629 -3.95 -12.12 20.82
CA ASN A 629 -5.08 -11.58 20.07
C ASN A 629 -4.82 -10.20 19.46
N LEU A 630 -5.68 -9.82 18.51
CA LEU A 630 -5.65 -8.57 17.77
C LEU A 630 -7.05 -8.17 17.31
N HIS A 631 -7.25 -6.88 17.05
CA HIS A 631 -8.37 -6.37 16.26
C HIS A 631 -7.92 -6.07 14.83
N MET A 632 -8.50 -6.74 13.84
CA MET A 632 -8.08 -6.69 12.44
C MET A 632 -9.07 -5.93 11.55
N TYR A 633 -9.21 -4.63 11.83
CA TYR A 633 -9.90 -3.66 10.97
C TYR A 633 -9.05 -3.35 9.72
N ILE A 634 -9.23 -4.16 8.65
CA ILE A 634 -8.44 -4.09 7.41
C ILE A 634 -9.33 -3.82 6.20
N ALA A 635 -9.45 -2.55 5.79
CA ALA A 635 -10.28 -2.10 4.67
C ALA A 635 -10.17 -2.92 3.35
N ASN A 636 -9.00 -3.49 3.08
CA ASN A 636 -8.77 -4.32 1.90
C ASN A 636 -8.30 -5.71 2.37
N PRO A 637 -9.08 -6.78 2.11
CA PRO A 637 -8.73 -8.11 2.56
C PRO A 637 -7.36 -8.63 2.06
N ARG A 638 -6.79 -8.05 1.01
CA ARG A 638 -5.40 -8.35 0.58
C ARG A 638 -4.35 -8.05 1.64
N GLY A 639 -4.68 -7.22 2.63
CA GLY A 639 -3.79 -6.86 3.75
C GLY A 639 -3.71 -7.92 4.85
N TYR A 640 -4.68 -8.84 4.96
CA TYR A 640 -4.72 -9.84 6.04
C TYR A 640 -3.45 -10.71 6.12
N PRO A 641 -2.94 -11.30 5.02
CA PRO A 641 -1.71 -12.10 5.06
C PRO A 641 -0.54 -11.32 5.70
N ASN A 642 -0.39 -10.04 5.35
CA ASN A 642 0.70 -9.21 5.84
C ASN A 642 0.63 -9.02 7.36
N GLU A 643 -0.56 -8.71 7.88
CA GLU A 643 -0.72 -8.48 9.32
C GLU A 643 -0.61 -9.77 10.13
N PHE A 644 -1.15 -10.90 9.63
CA PHE A 644 -0.93 -12.21 10.24
C PHE A 644 0.54 -12.56 10.31
N ALA A 645 1.30 -12.35 9.23
CA ALA A 645 2.73 -12.65 9.20
C ALA A 645 3.53 -11.85 10.22
N LYS A 646 3.24 -10.55 10.37
CA LYS A 646 3.90 -9.69 11.36
C LYS A 646 3.68 -10.20 12.78
N TYR A 647 2.44 -10.57 13.12
CA TYR A 647 2.13 -11.02 14.46
C TYR A 647 2.64 -12.44 14.74
N LEU A 648 2.55 -13.34 13.76
CA LEU A 648 3.18 -14.67 13.84
C LEU A 648 4.70 -14.57 14.02
N ALA A 649 5.33 -13.58 13.40
CA ALA A 649 6.75 -13.31 13.57
C ALA A 649 7.08 -12.77 14.97
N LEU A 650 6.25 -11.87 15.52
CA LEU A 650 6.38 -11.40 16.90
C LEU A 650 6.24 -12.57 17.88
N LYS A 651 5.20 -13.39 17.72
CA LYS A 651 4.98 -14.60 18.52
C LYS A 651 6.17 -15.55 18.47
N SER A 652 6.72 -15.78 17.27
CA SER A 652 7.92 -16.61 17.08
C SER A 652 9.18 -16.00 17.68
N LYS A 653 9.31 -14.67 17.71
CA LYS A 653 10.45 -13.98 18.34
C LYS A 653 10.53 -14.22 19.84
N TYR A 654 9.36 -14.39 20.49
CA TYR A 654 9.23 -14.59 21.93
C TYR A 654 8.84 -16.02 22.32
N ASP A 655 8.90 -16.97 21.38
CA ASP A 655 8.56 -18.39 21.58
C ASP A 655 7.17 -18.63 22.23
N HIS A 656 6.21 -17.74 21.98
CA HIS A 656 4.93 -17.80 22.67
C HIS A 656 4.07 -18.96 22.13
N PRO A 657 3.47 -19.79 23.00
CA PRO A 657 2.64 -20.94 22.60
C PRO A 657 1.25 -20.48 22.10
N GLY A 658 0.36 -21.43 21.78
CA GLY A 658 -1.03 -21.11 21.46
C GLY A 658 -1.32 -20.60 20.03
N PRO A 659 -2.57 -20.63 19.56
CA PRO A 659 -3.00 -20.06 18.29
C PRO A 659 -3.42 -18.59 18.43
N LEU A 660 -3.31 -17.82 17.33
CA LEU A 660 -3.76 -16.43 17.27
C LEU A 660 -5.30 -16.36 17.23
N TRP A 661 -5.90 -15.44 17.99
CA TRP A 661 -7.32 -15.11 17.93
C TRP A 661 -7.54 -13.69 17.40
N ILE A 662 -8.61 -13.47 16.64
CA ILE A 662 -9.03 -12.13 16.20
C ILE A 662 -10.33 -11.79 16.91
N THR A 663 -10.25 -10.90 17.89
CA THR A 663 -11.37 -10.61 18.79
C THR A 663 -12.24 -9.44 18.34
N GLU A 664 -11.82 -8.71 17.30
CA GLU A 664 -12.69 -7.89 16.45
C GLU A 664 -12.16 -7.84 15.01
N LEU A 665 -13.07 -7.88 14.05
CA LEU A 665 -12.86 -7.46 12.67
C LEU A 665 -14.20 -7.04 12.05
N GLY A 666 -14.16 -6.22 11.01
CA GLY A 666 -15.34 -5.80 10.28
C GLY A 666 -15.14 -4.44 9.65
N ASP A 667 -16.12 -4.01 8.86
CA ASP A 667 -16.12 -2.69 8.25
C ASP A 667 -17.55 -2.16 8.22
N PRO A 668 -17.75 -0.83 8.33
CA PRO A 668 -19.08 -0.26 8.26
C PRO A 668 -19.51 -0.10 6.80
N ASP A 669 -20.82 -0.17 6.52
CA ASP A 669 -21.40 0.24 5.23
C ASP A 669 -22.02 1.64 5.23
N GLY A 670 -21.80 2.39 6.31
CA GLY A 670 -22.23 3.77 6.49
C GLY A 670 -21.28 4.59 7.35
N GLY A 671 -21.76 5.74 7.82
CA GLY A 671 -20.97 6.65 8.64
C GLY A 671 -19.82 7.36 7.90
N SER A 672 -18.83 7.79 8.68
CA SER A 672 -17.73 8.67 8.22
C SER A 672 -16.38 7.99 8.10
N TYR A 673 -16.22 6.72 8.54
CA TYR A 673 -14.95 6.02 8.49
C TYR A 673 -14.42 5.95 7.05
N PRO A 674 -13.12 6.24 6.84
CA PRO A 674 -12.54 6.31 5.50
C PRO A 674 -12.42 4.93 4.83
N TRP A 675 -12.59 3.84 5.59
CA TRP A 675 -12.61 2.46 5.12
C TRP A 675 -14.01 1.85 4.99
N ARG A 676 -15.08 2.64 5.11
CA ARG A 676 -16.43 2.14 4.86
C ARG A 676 -16.53 1.46 3.49
N GLN A 677 -17.31 0.41 3.40
CA GLN A 677 -17.42 -0.45 2.21
C GLN A 677 -18.85 -0.42 1.65
N SER A 678 -19.03 -0.88 0.42
CA SER A 678 -20.38 -1.19 -0.05
C SER A 678 -20.88 -2.48 0.64
N PRO A 679 -22.21 -2.70 0.73
CA PRO A 679 -22.74 -3.95 1.28
C PRO A 679 -22.21 -5.21 0.57
N ASP A 680 -21.96 -5.13 -0.73
CA ASP A 680 -21.39 -6.25 -1.49
C ASP A 680 -19.91 -6.50 -1.15
N ASP A 681 -19.13 -5.44 -1.00
CA ASP A 681 -17.72 -5.53 -0.61
C ASP A 681 -17.59 -6.13 0.80
N LEU A 682 -18.51 -5.82 1.73
CA LEU A 682 -18.55 -6.46 3.06
C LEU A 682 -18.76 -7.98 2.97
N ALA A 683 -19.66 -8.45 2.09
CA ALA A 683 -19.86 -9.88 1.88
C ALA A 683 -18.58 -10.56 1.35
N GLN A 684 -17.87 -9.91 0.42
CA GLN A 684 -16.57 -10.39 -0.05
C GLN A 684 -15.52 -10.39 1.07
N HIS A 685 -15.56 -9.37 1.93
CA HIS A 685 -14.63 -9.21 3.04
C HIS A 685 -14.76 -10.35 4.04
N VAL A 686 -15.99 -10.71 4.44
CA VAL A 686 -16.25 -11.84 5.34
C VAL A 686 -15.60 -13.11 4.79
N ILE A 687 -15.87 -13.47 3.53
CA ILE A 687 -15.31 -14.70 2.95
C ILE A 687 -13.78 -14.64 2.89
N LYS A 688 -13.21 -13.53 2.42
CA LYS A 688 -11.76 -13.39 2.26
C LYS A 688 -11.02 -13.38 3.60
N SER A 689 -11.55 -12.72 4.63
CA SER A 689 -10.92 -12.63 5.95
C SER A 689 -10.93 -13.98 6.65
N TYR A 690 -12.07 -14.70 6.64
CA TYR A 690 -12.21 -16.02 7.27
C TYR A 690 -11.37 -17.08 6.56
N VAL A 691 -11.38 -17.10 5.22
CA VAL A 691 -10.53 -18.02 4.45
C VAL A 691 -9.05 -17.76 4.73
N THR A 692 -8.65 -16.48 4.70
CA THR A 692 -7.26 -16.13 4.97
C THR A 692 -6.86 -16.53 6.39
N ALA A 693 -7.62 -16.12 7.41
CA ALA A 693 -7.28 -16.39 8.81
C ALA A 693 -7.19 -17.89 9.11
N THR A 694 -8.14 -18.70 8.65
CA THR A 694 -8.12 -20.15 8.85
C THR A 694 -6.93 -20.81 8.14
N SER A 695 -6.46 -20.27 7.00
CA SER A 695 -5.23 -20.73 6.34
C SER A 695 -3.95 -20.46 7.14
N TYR A 696 -3.96 -19.51 8.06
CA TYR A 696 -2.88 -19.23 9.02
C TYR A 696 -3.06 -19.95 10.37
N GLY A 697 -4.09 -20.78 10.51
CA GLY A 697 -4.38 -21.50 11.76
C GLY A 697 -5.01 -20.63 12.86
N VAL A 698 -5.61 -19.49 12.50
CA VAL A 698 -6.43 -18.69 13.43
C VAL A 698 -7.65 -19.52 13.85
N GLU A 699 -7.85 -19.64 15.16
CA GLU A 699 -8.91 -20.50 15.71
C GLU A 699 -10.20 -19.76 16.05
N GLN A 700 -10.16 -18.43 16.24
CA GLN A 700 -11.31 -17.60 16.55
C GLN A 700 -11.26 -16.27 15.78
N LEU A 701 -12.39 -15.89 15.21
CA LEU A 701 -12.66 -14.66 14.49
C LEU A 701 -13.99 -14.11 14.98
N ILE A 702 -13.96 -12.95 15.62
CA ILE A 702 -15.16 -12.31 16.16
C ILE A 702 -15.50 -11.10 15.29
N TRP A 703 -16.66 -11.15 14.63
CA TRP A 703 -17.10 -10.05 13.78
C TRP A 703 -17.73 -8.93 14.62
N PHE A 704 -17.30 -7.70 14.36
CA PHE A 704 -17.89 -6.48 14.86
C PHE A 704 -18.82 -5.92 13.77
N THR A 705 -20.15 -6.00 13.91
CA THR A 705 -20.91 -6.45 15.09
C THR A 705 -22.21 -7.18 14.71
N TYR A 706 -23.00 -7.63 15.70
CA TYR A 706 -24.25 -8.37 15.48
C TYR A 706 -25.32 -7.54 14.74
N GLU A 707 -25.77 -6.43 15.30
CA GLU A 707 -26.87 -5.63 14.73
C GLU A 707 -26.59 -4.13 14.69
N ASP A 708 -27.12 -3.48 13.65
CA ASP A 708 -27.18 -2.03 13.53
C ASP A 708 -28.30 -1.46 14.42
N PRO A 709 -28.16 -0.22 14.93
CA PRO A 709 -29.21 0.48 15.64
C PRO A 709 -30.41 0.80 14.73
N THR A 710 -31.50 1.31 15.30
CA THR A 710 -32.71 1.66 14.54
C THR A 710 -32.46 2.70 13.45
N ILE A 711 -33.35 2.73 12.44
CA ILE A 711 -33.25 3.69 11.33
C ILE A 711 -33.34 5.15 11.82
N GLU A 712 -34.10 5.41 12.89
CA GLU A 712 -34.16 6.71 13.55
C GLU A 712 -32.80 7.10 14.13
N SER A 713 -32.16 6.18 14.87
CA SER A 713 -30.83 6.40 15.45
C SER A 713 -29.77 6.65 14.37
N GLN A 714 -29.78 5.85 13.29
CA GLN A 714 -28.87 6.06 12.14
C GLN A 714 -29.08 7.40 11.44
N ARG A 715 -30.32 7.93 11.40
CA ARG A 715 -30.59 9.25 10.82
C ARG A 715 -30.06 10.38 11.71
N GLU A 716 -30.21 10.25 13.01
CA GLU A 716 -29.70 11.22 13.99
C GLU A 716 -28.17 11.22 14.04
N HIS A 717 -27.56 10.03 14.00
CA HIS A 717 -26.12 9.81 14.12
C HIS A 717 -25.48 9.39 12.79
N ARG A 718 -25.93 9.95 11.66
CA ARG A 718 -25.52 9.55 10.30
C ARG A 718 -24.01 9.57 10.00
N ILE A 719 -23.23 10.26 10.82
CA ILE A 719 -21.76 10.38 10.68
C ILE A 719 -21.03 9.37 11.55
N ASP A 720 -21.70 8.83 12.57
CA ASP A 720 -21.14 7.81 13.45
C ASP A 720 -21.12 6.48 12.71
N SER A 721 -19.93 5.93 12.51
CA SER A 721 -19.76 4.68 11.76
C SER A 721 -20.07 3.46 12.60
N GLU A 722 -20.05 3.58 13.93
CA GLU A 722 -20.31 2.47 14.84
C GLU A 722 -21.72 1.88 14.64
N GLY A 723 -22.68 2.71 14.21
CA GLY A 723 -24.04 2.29 13.89
C GLY A 723 -24.24 1.61 12.52
N PHE A 724 -23.18 1.18 11.84
CA PHE A 724 -23.26 0.58 10.50
C PHE A 724 -22.42 -0.71 10.32
N PHE A 725 -21.92 -1.29 11.41
CA PHE A 725 -21.09 -2.50 11.39
C PHE A 725 -21.88 -3.81 11.46
N GLY A 726 -23.17 -3.76 11.78
CA GLY A 726 -24.02 -4.92 11.99
C GLY A 726 -24.05 -5.85 10.79
N LEU A 727 -24.10 -7.16 11.04
CA LEU A 727 -24.55 -8.14 10.04
C LEU A 727 -26.06 -8.05 9.83
N ILE A 728 -26.78 -7.70 10.89
CA ILE A 728 -28.22 -7.51 10.90
C ILE A 728 -28.52 -6.01 10.86
N GLY A 729 -29.27 -5.57 9.86
CA GLY A 729 -29.69 -4.17 9.72
C GLY A 729 -30.95 -3.83 10.53
N PRO A 730 -31.39 -2.55 10.50
CA PRO A 730 -32.61 -2.10 11.18
C PRO A 730 -33.83 -2.97 10.84
N GLY A 731 -34.63 -3.34 11.84
CA GLY A 731 -35.79 -4.22 11.64
C GLY A 731 -35.44 -5.70 11.45
N ARG A 732 -34.24 -6.12 11.89
CA ARG A 732 -33.73 -7.51 11.83
C ARG A 732 -33.57 -8.06 10.40
N GLN A 733 -33.33 -7.17 9.43
CA GLN A 733 -33.06 -7.57 8.05
C GLN A 733 -31.62 -8.07 7.89
N TRP A 734 -31.41 -9.13 7.12
CA TRP A 734 -30.06 -9.61 6.82
C TRP A 734 -29.39 -8.66 5.82
N LYS A 735 -28.16 -8.23 6.13
CA LYS A 735 -27.30 -7.56 5.16
C LYS A 735 -26.56 -8.60 4.32
N PRO A 736 -26.03 -8.25 3.14
CA PRO A 736 -25.25 -9.20 2.32
C PRO A 736 -24.11 -9.89 3.07
N ALA A 737 -23.46 -9.17 4.00
CA ALA A 737 -22.43 -9.74 4.87
C ALA A 737 -22.94 -10.86 5.80
N ALA A 738 -24.21 -10.81 6.26
CA ALA A 738 -24.81 -11.88 7.05
C ALA A 738 -24.93 -13.17 6.26
N HIS A 739 -25.28 -13.08 4.97
CA HIS A 739 -25.35 -14.23 4.08
C HIS A 739 -23.97 -14.86 3.87
N ALA A 740 -22.93 -14.05 3.63
CA ALA A 740 -21.56 -14.52 3.53
C ALA A 740 -21.06 -15.19 4.83
N PHE A 741 -21.37 -14.59 5.98
CA PHE A 741 -21.00 -15.09 7.30
C PHE A 741 -21.64 -16.46 7.58
N SER A 742 -22.96 -16.56 7.37
CA SER A 742 -23.69 -17.82 7.52
C SER A 742 -23.21 -18.88 6.51
N LEU A 743 -22.97 -18.50 5.25
CA LEU A 743 -22.47 -19.43 4.22
C LEU A 743 -21.12 -20.03 4.61
N PHE A 744 -20.16 -19.21 5.06
CA PHE A 744 -18.88 -19.74 5.55
C PHE A 744 -19.10 -20.68 6.74
N ASN A 745 -19.91 -20.27 7.72
CA ASN A 745 -20.12 -21.02 8.96
C ASN A 745 -20.82 -22.36 8.73
N THR A 746 -21.74 -22.43 7.78
CA THR A 746 -22.50 -23.64 7.48
C THR A 746 -21.73 -24.63 6.59
N THR A 747 -20.80 -24.15 5.77
CA THR A 747 -20.14 -24.98 4.74
C THR A 747 -18.66 -25.25 4.99
N CYS A 748 -17.98 -24.44 5.81
CA CYS A 748 -16.52 -24.54 6.01
C CYS A 748 -16.11 -24.99 7.41
N THR A 749 -17.01 -24.93 8.40
CA THR A 749 -16.72 -25.32 9.78
C THR A 749 -16.78 -26.83 9.98
N ASN A 750 -16.14 -27.29 11.06
CA ASN A 750 -15.97 -28.69 11.39
C ASN A 750 -15.41 -29.51 10.21
N SER A 751 -14.36 -28.97 9.61
CA SER A 751 -13.74 -29.52 8.39
C SER A 751 -12.21 -29.43 8.44
N MET A 752 -11.56 -30.00 7.44
CA MET A 752 -10.13 -29.87 7.18
C MET A 752 -9.90 -28.98 5.95
N LEU A 753 -9.25 -27.84 6.14
CA LEU A 753 -8.72 -27.06 5.04
C LEU A 753 -7.53 -27.82 4.44
N SER A 754 -7.62 -28.19 3.16
CA SER A 754 -6.73 -29.15 2.49
C SER A 754 -6.09 -28.56 1.21
N PRO A 755 -5.10 -27.64 1.32
CA PRO A 755 -4.48 -27.00 0.17
C PRO A 755 -3.82 -28.00 -0.80
N GLY A 756 -3.31 -29.12 -0.30
CA GLY A 756 -2.63 -30.15 -1.09
C GLY A 756 -3.52 -30.88 -2.10
N LEU A 757 -4.84 -30.85 -1.90
CA LEU A 757 -5.84 -31.48 -2.78
C LEU A 757 -6.23 -30.59 -3.96
N VAL A 758 -5.84 -29.31 -3.97
CA VAL A 758 -6.11 -28.40 -5.10
C VAL A 758 -4.93 -28.39 -6.07
N LYS A 759 -5.13 -28.93 -7.27
CA LYS A 759 -4.12 -28.96 -8.35
C LYS A 759 -4.32 -27.78 -9.29
N ARG A 760 -3.49 -26.75 -9.14
CA ARG A 760 -3.54 -25.54 -9.98
C ARG A 760 -2.65 -25.66 -11.21
N SER A 761 -3.16 -25.28 -12.38
CA SER A 761 -2.43 -25.22 -13.65
C SER A 761 -2.85 -24.00 -14.49
N GLY A 762 -2.05 -23.62 -15.49
CA GLY A 762 -2.35 -22.45 -16.35
C GLY A 762 -1.39 -21.27 -16.23
N GLY A 763 -0.10 -21.51 -15.95
CA GLY A 763 0.96 -20.49 -16.04
C GLY A 763 1.12 -19.60 -14.79
N LEU A 764 1.57 -18.36 -14.99
CA LEU A 764 1.76 -17.37 -13.93
C LEU A 764 0.41 -16.85 -13.43
N THR A 765 -0.58 -16.72 -14.30
CA THR A 765 -1.92 -16.26 -13.94
C THR A 765 -2.60 -17.25 -12.98
N ALA A 766 -2.33 -18.55 -13.08
CA ALA A 766 -2.84 -19.55 -12.13
C ALA A 766 -2.39 -19.33 -10.68
N ARG A 767 -1.26 -18.64 -10.45
CA ARG A 767 -0.78 -18.29 -9.10
C ARG A 767 -1.54 -17.12 -8.47
N GLN A 768 -2.31 -16.39 -9.27
CA GLN A 768 -3.16 -15.29 -8.83
C GLN A 768 -4.59 -15.74 -8.53
N VAL A 769 -4.92 -17.01 -8.82
CA VAL A 769 -6.18 -17.61 -8.37
C VAL A 769 -5.97 -18.18 -6.97
N ARG A 770 -6.68 -17.60 -6.01
CA ARG A 770 -6.80 -18.07 -4.64
C ARG A 770 -7.75 -19.24 -4.61
N THR A 771 -7.42 -20.21 -3.77
CA THR A 771 -8.19 -21.43 -3.63
C THR A 771 -8.12 -21.89 -2.18
N ALA A 772 -9.26 -22.20 -1.59
CA ALA A 772 -9.36 -22.87 -0.30
C ALA A 772 -10.35 -24.02 -0.44
N LEU A 773 -9.93 -25.21 -0.02
CA LEU A 773 -10.75 -26.41 -0.07
C LEU A 773 -10.97 -26.92 1.34
N TYR A 774 -12.19 -26.77 1.82
CA TYR A 774 -12.65 -27.31 3.10
C TYR A 774 -13.30 -28.66 2.83
N ARG A 775 -12.87 -29.69 3.56
CA ARG A 775 -13.30 -31.08 3.39
C ARG A 775 -13.72 -31.65 4.73
N ARG A 776 -14.95 -32.12 4.85
CA ARG A 776 -15.41 -32.88 6.01
C ARG A 776 -15.10 -34.37 5.82
N ASP A 777 -15.03 -35.09 6.92
CA ASP A 777 -14.76 -36.55 6.92
C ASP A 777 -15.83 -37.34 6.15
N ASN A 778 -17.05 -36.79 6.05
CA ASN A 778 -18.15 -37.40 5.32
C ASN A 778 -18.09 -37.14 3.80
N GLY A 779 -17.08 -36.43 3.27
CA GLY A 779 -16.95 -36.10 1.85
C GLY A 779 -17.57 -34.75 1.45
N ASP A 780 -18.35 -34.10 2.32
CA ASP A 780 -18.89 -32.77 2.03
C ASP A 780 -17.76 -31.75 1.90
N SER A 781 -17.83 -30.99 0.82
CA SER A 781 -16.73 -30.18 0.34
C SER A 781 -17.17 -28.77 -0.01
N THR A 782 -16.32 -27.81 0.31
CA THR A 782 -16.48 -26.41 -0.11
C THR A 782 -15.20 -25.93 -0.75
N LEU A 783 -15.26 -25.63 -2.04
CA LEU A 783 -14.20 -24.94 -2.78
C LEU A 783 -14.53 -23.46 -2.83
N ILE A 784 -13.66 -22.63 -2.29
CA ILE A 784 -13.72 -21.17 -2.41
C ILE A 784 -12.56 -20.73 -3.30
N LEU A 785 -12.84 -19.90 -4.29
CA LEU A 785 -11.82 -19.34 -5.17
C LEU A 785 -12.13 -17.91 -5.59
N TRP A 786 -11.08 -17.12 -5.79
CA TRP A 786 -11.16 -15.78 -6.38
C TRP A 786 -9.85 -15.45 -7.08
N TYR A 787 -9.86 -14.43 -7.92
CA TYR A 787 -8.72 -13.98 -8.69
C TYR A 787 -8.22 -12.65 -8.14
N GLU A 788 -6.94 -12.56 -7.82
CA GLU A 788 -6.30 -11.33 -7.35
C GLU A 788 -5.32 -10.79 -8.40
N PRO A 789 -5.77 -9.86 -9.27
CA PRO A 789 -4.92 -9.26 -10.29
C PRO A 789 -3.75 -8.52 -9.62
N THR A 790 -2.57 -9.14 -9.70
CA THR A 790 -1.29 -8.57 -9.21
C THR A 790 -0.29 -8.43 -10.34
N LEU A 791 -0.22 -9.38 -11.29
CA LEU A 791 0.62 -9.28 -12.50
C LEU A 791 -0.19 -8.99 -13.76
N SER A 792 -1.50 -9.21 -13.73
CA SER A 792 -2.40 -9.01 -14.86
C SER A 792 -3.34 -7.86 -14.53
N GLY A 793 -3.58 -6.97 -15.49
CA GLY A 793 -4.59 -5.91 -15.36
C GLY A 793 -5.99 -6.35 -15.80
N GLN A 794 -6.22 -7.64 -15.99
CA GLN A 794 -7.56 -8.17 -16.27
C GLN A 794 -8.37 -8.20 -14.97
N GLU A 795 -9.66 -7.88 -15.04
CA GLU A 795 -10.55 -7.91 -13.87
C GLU A 795 -10.96 -9.35 -13.48
N SER A 796 -10.91 -10.27 -14.44
CA SER A 796 -11.26 -11.67 -14.24
C SER A 796 -10.43 -12.59 -15.15
N VAL A 797 -10.42 -13.88 -14.78
CA VAL A 797 -9.76 -14.95 -15.55
C VAL A 797 -10.69 -16.13 -15.72
N ARG A 798 -10.62 -16.77 -16.88
CA ARG A 798 -11.42 -17.96 -17.16
C ARG A 798 -10.76 -19.19 -16.57
N VAL A 799 -11.47 -19.90 -15.69
CA VAL A 799 -11.01 -21.08 -14.98
C VAL A 799 -11.86 -22.27 -15.38
N ALA A 800 -11.22 -23.40 -15.70
CA ALA A 800 -11.87 -24.69 -15.80
C ALA A 800 -11.72 -25.45 -14.48
N LEU A 801 -12.83 -25.95 -13.96
CA LEU A 801 -12.87 -26.76 -12.74
C LEU A 801 -13.18 -28.21 -13.11
N ASN A 802 -12.38 -29.13 -12.58
CA ASN A 802 -12.65 -30.56 -12.67
C ASN A 802 -12.61 -31.15 -11.26
N PHE A 803 -13.77 -31.62 -10.80
CA PHE A 803 -13.92 -32.30 -9.52
C PHE A 803 -13.85 -33.80 -9.77
N GLU A 804 -12.84 -34.47 -9.24
CA GLU A 804 -12.73 -35.92 -9.37
C GLU A 804 -13.67 -36.62 -8.39
N ASN A 805 -14.27 -37.73 -8.84
CA ASN A 805 -15.02 -38.66 -7.99
C ASN A 805 -16.13 -38.00 -7.13
N ILE A 806 -16.98 -37.20 -7.76
CA ILE A 806 -18.10 -36.53 -7.09
C ILE A 806 -19.41 -37.27 -7.26
N ASP A 807 -20.28 -37.16 -6.25
CA ASP A 807 -21.67 -37.58 -6.32
C ASP A 807 -22.58 -36.37 -6.58
N GLY A 808 -23.41 -36.48 -7.61
CA GLY A 808 -24.30 -35.40 -8.03
C GLY A 808 -23.57 -34.22 -8.67
N SER A 809 -24.28 -33.09 -8.76
CA SER A 809 -23.76 -31.86 -9.37
C SER A 809 -23.27 -30.89 -8.32
N PRO A 810 -22.12 -30.22 -8.50
CA PRO A 810 -21.69 -29.13 -7.62
C PRO A 810 -22.69 -27.97 -7.64
N VAL A 811 -22.74 -27.21 -6.55
CA VAL A 811 -23.65 -26.06 -6.38
C VAL A 811 -22.83 -24.81 -6.16
N GLU A 812 -23.06 -23.79 -6.99
CA GLU A 812 -22.50 -22.45 -6.83
C GLU A 812 -23.42 -21.58 -5.97
N HIS A 813 -22.84 -20.85 -5.02
CA HIS A 813 -23.54 -19.98 -4.09
C HIS A 813 -23.23 -18.51 -4.38
N ASP A 814 -24.26 -17.67 -4.38
CA ASP A 814 -24.06 -16.23 -4.27
C ASP A 814 -23.73 -15.87 -2.82
N ILE A 815 -22.65 -15.13 -2.60
CA ILE A 815 -22.18 -14.81 -1.24
C ILE A 815 -22.99 -13.70 -0.56
N GLY A 816 -23.75 -12.91 -1.33
CA GLY A 816 -24.50 -11.76 -0.81
C GLY A 816 -25.98 -12.04 -0.55
N SER A 817 -26.44 -13.26 -0.81
CA SER A 817 -27.85 -13.65 -0.71
C SER A 817 -27.99 -15.16 -0.45
N ALA A 818 -29.22 -15.65 -0.31
CA ALA A 818 -29.50 -17.09 -0.22
C ALA A 818 -29.56 -17.80 -1.60
N TYR A 819 -29.23 -17.10 -2.70
CA TYR A 819 -29.35 -17.64 -4.05
C TYR A 819 -28.27 -18.69 -4.33
N THR A 820 -28.69 -19.82 -4.90
CA THR A 820 -27.82 -20.91 -5.34
C THR A 820 -28.21 -21.38 -6.73
N LYS A 821 -27.26 -21.97 -7.45
CA LYS A 821 -27.52 -22.61 -8.75
C LYS A 821 -26.62 -23.83 -8.93
N GLU A 822 -27.09 -24.78 -9.73
CA GLU A 822 -26.30 -25.94 -10.13
C GLU A 822 -25.14 -25.50 -11.04
N PHE A 823 -23.94 -26.00 -10.76
CA PHE A 823 -22.72 -25.71 -11.53
C PHE A 823 -22.59 -26.71 -12.67
N LEU A 824 -23.26 -26.42 -13.78
CA LEU A 824 -23.30 -27.28 -14.98
C LEU A 824 -22.13 -27.04 -15.93
N ASP A 825 -21.59 -25.81 -15.94
CA ASP A 825 -20.48 -25.43 -16.79
C ASP A 825 -19.16 -25.86 -16.16
N SER A 826 -18.33 -26.64 -16.86
CA SER A 826 -16.97 -26.97 -16.40
C SER A 826 -16.01 -25.76 -16.37
N THR A 827 -16.51 -24.55 -16.63
CA THR A 827 -15.73 -23.32 -16.67
C THR A 827 -16.49 -22.13 -16.09
N LEU A 828 -15.79 -21.25 -15.38
CA LEU A 828 -16.32 -19.96 -14.92
C LEU A 828 -15.31 -18.82 -15.11
N ASP A 829 -15.82 -17.59 -15.13
CA ASP A 829 -15.00 -16.38 -15.05
C ASP A 829 -14.85 -15.99 -13.57
N VAL A 830 -13.61 -16.08 -13.06
CA VAL A 830 -13.27 -15.79 -11.66
C VAL A 830 -12.72 -14.37 -11.58
N SER A 831 -13.35 -13.51 -10.78
CA SER A 831 -12.90 -12.14 -10.49
C SER A 831 -12.41 -12.00 -9.06
N GLU A 832 -12.20 -10.77 -8.57
CA GLU A 832 -11.91 -10.52 -7.16
C GLU A 832 -13.05 -10.95 -6.23
N ARG A 833 -14.30 -11.06 -6.72
CA ARG A 833 -15.43 -11.55 -5.93
C ARG A 833 -15.26 -13.06 -5.69
N PRO A 834 -15.29 -13.54 -4.44
CA PRO A 834 -15.23 -14.97 -4.13
C PRO A 834 -16.37 -15.75 -4.77
N THR A 835 -16.01 -16.84 -5.43
CA THR A 835 -16.92 -17.91 -5.85
C THR A 835 -16.86 -19.02 -4.81
N VAL A 836 -18.02 -19.43 -4.29
CA VAL A 836 -18.16 -20.53 -3.33
C VAL A 836 -18.92 -21.66 -4.00
N ILE A 837 -18.31 -22.85 -4.05
CA ILE A 837 -18.90 -24.04 -4.67
C ILE A 837 -18.90 -25.18 -3.65
N THR A 838 -20.07 -25.75 -3.38
CA THR A 838 -20.21 -26.94 -2.53
C THR A 838 -20.48 -28.19 -3.36
N TYR A 839 -19.97 -29.33 -2.93
CA TYR A 839 -20.21 -30.63 -3.57
C TYR A 839 -19.91 -31.77 -2.60
N HIS A 840 -20.30 -32.99 -2.98
CA HIS A 840 -19.97 -34.20 -2.24
C HIS A 840 -18.89 -34.98 -2.99
N ALA A 841 -17.76 -35.23 -2.34
CA ALA A 841 -16.69 -36.07 -2.85
C ALA A 841 -16.84 -37.47 -2.27
N ALA A 842 -17.03 -38.48 -3.12
CA ALA A 842 -17.16 -39.87 -2.69
C ALA A 842 -15.86 -40.41 -2.05
N ASP A 843 -14.72 -39.82 -2.43
CA ASP A 843 -13.42 -40.04 -1.80
C ASP A 843 -12.93 -38.73 -1.15
N PRO A 844 -12.75 -38.70 0.18
CA PRO A 844 -12.24 -37.52 0.89
C PRO A 844 -10.90 -36.99 0.37
N ASP A 845 -10.05 -37.86 -0.20
CA ASP A 845 -8.74 -37.52 -0.75
C ASP A 845 -8.79 -37.15 -2.25
N ALA A 846 -9.97 -37.13 -2.86
CA ALA A 846 -10.13 -36.77 -4.27
C ALA A 846 -9.70 -35.31 -4.53
N PRO A 847 -8.78 -35.07 -5.49
CA PRO A 847 -8.31 -33.73 -5.79
C PRO A 847 -9.31 -32.94 -6.63
N VAL A 848 -9.14 -31.61 -6.59
CA VAL A 848 -9.80 -30.69 -7.51
C VAL A 848 -8.76 -30.08 -8.43
N HIS A 849 -8.99 -30.13 -9.73
CA HIS A 849 -8.13 -29.45 -10.71
C HIS A 849 -8.71 -28.08 -11.04
N VAL A 850 -7.89 -27.05 -10.84
CA VAL A 850 -8.19 -25.66 -11.14
C VAL A 850 -7.26 -25.23 -12.28
N MET A 851 -7.78 -25.20 -13.50
CA MET A 851 -7.01 -24.90 -14.70
C MET A 851 -7.38 -23.51 -15.22
N VAL A 852 -6.46 -22.56 -15.11
CA VAL A 852 -6.63 -21.24 -15.73
C VAL A 852 -6.41 -21.35 -17.23
N LYS A 853 -7.41 -20.97 -18.03
CA LYS A 853 -7.28 -20.91 -19.49
C LYS A 853 -6.43 -19.70 -19.84
N SER A 854 -5.31 -19.93 -20.53
CA SER A 854 -4.18 -18.99 -20.69
C SER A 854 -4.61 -17.54 -20.93
N ALA A 855 -4.14 -16.63 -20.06
CA ALA A 855 -4.32 -15.21 -20.27
C ALA A 855 -3.24 -14.68 -21.24
N VAL A 856 -3.63 -13.79 -22.16
CA VAL A 856 -2.73 -13.11 -23.12
C VAL A 856 -1.58 -12.37 -22.38
N THR A 857 -1.83 -11.98 -21.13
CA THR A 857 -0.90 -11.31 -20.21
C THR A 857 0.33 -12.17 -19.88
N ASP A 858 0.18 -13.46 -19.61
CA ASP A 858 1.31 -14.36 -19.29
C ASP A 858 2.30 -14.46 -20.46
N THR A 859 1.76 -14.65 -21.66
CA THR A 859 2.59 -14.76 -22.87
C THR A 859 3.33 -13.45 -23.13
N THR A 860 2.64 -12.32 -22.97
CA THR A 860 3.21 -10.99 -23.23
C THR A 860 4.29 -10.64 -22.19
N LEU A 861 4.06 -10.93 -20.90
CA LEU A 861 5.05 -10.67 -19.84
C LEU A 861 6.29 -11.55 -20.00
N MET A 862 6.12 -12.83 -20.36
CA MET A 862 7.23 -13.73 -20.65
C MET A 862 8.02 -13.32 -21.89
N VAL A 863 7.35 -12.83 -22.94
CA VAL A 863 8.02 -12.28 -24.13
C VAL A 863 8.82 -11.02 -23.77
N MET A 864 8.25 -10.11 -22.97
CA MET A 864 8.95 -8.91 -22.49
C MET A 864 10.18 -9.26 -21.65
N LEU A 865 10.07 -10.23 -20.75
CA LEU A 865 11.19 -10.78 -19.98
C LEU A 865 12.25 -11.37 -20.90
N GLY A 866 11.86 -12.16 -21.90
CA GLY A 866 12.77 -12.73 -22.90
C GLY A 866 13.51 -11.65 -23.69
N ILE A 867 12.81 -10.61 -24.17
CA ILE A 867 13.38 -9.46 -24.87
C ILE A 867 14.40 -8.74 -23.98
N ALA A 868 14.07 -8.54 -22.71
CA ALA A 868 14.95 -7.85 -21.78
C ALA A 868 16.22 -8.65 -21.47
N VAL A 869 16.11 -9.97 -21.27
CA VAL A 869 17.27 -10.85 -21.10
C VAL A 869 18.19 -10.80 -22.32
N LEU A 870 17.61 -10.86 -23.52
CA LEU A 870 18.37 -10.76 -24.78
C LEU A 870 19.02 -9.38 -24.95
N ALA A 871 18.30 -8.30 -24.63
CA ALA A 871 18.80 -6.93 -24.70
C ALA A 871 19.95 -6.70 -23.71
N SER A 872 19.83 -7.20 -22.47
CA SER A 872 20.86 -7.13 -21.43
C SER A 872 22.10 -7.98 -21.76
N ALA A 873 21.91 -9.16 -22.34
CA ALA A 873 23.00 -9.99 -22.84
C ALA A 873 23.75 -9.30 -23.99
N ALA A 874 23.02 -8.75 -24.97
CA ALA A 874 23.58 -7.97 -26.07
C ALA A 874 24.30 -6.70 -25.56
N ALA A 875 23.76 -6.04 -24.53
CA ALA A 875 24.38 -4.91 -23.87
C ALA A 875 25.71 -5.29 -23.21
N CYS A 876 25.77 -6.40 -22.47
CA CYS A 876 27.01 -6.89 -21.85
C CYS A 876 28.09 -7.24 -22.87
N VAL A 877 27.72 -7.90 -23.97
CA VAL A 877 28.65 -8.26 -25.05
C VAL A 877 29.20 -7.01 -25.75
N THR A 878 28.36 -6.01 -25.95
CA THR A 878 28.74 -4.79 -26.69
C THR A 878 29.46 -3.77 -25.81
N THR A 879 29.18 -3.72 -24.51
CA THR A 879 29.91 -2.90 -23.52
C THR A 879 31.29 -3.48 -23.18
N ARG A 880 31.50 -4.80 -23.22
CA ARG A 880 32.85 -5.39 -23.10
C ARG A 880 33.78 -5.04 -24.28
N ARG A 881 33.21 -4.72 -25.44
CA ARG A 881 33.96 -4.40 -26.68
C ARG A 881 34.27 -2.90 -26.84
N ALA A 882 33.62 -2.02 -26.07
CA ALA A 882 33.80 -0.57 -26.07
C ALA A 882 34.57 -0.12 -24.83
#